data_AF-A0A160N1N9-F1
#
_entry.id   AF-A0A160N1N9-F1
#
_cell.length_a   1.000
_cell.length_b   1.000
_cell.length_c   1.000
_cell.angle_alpha   90.00
_cell.angle_beta   90.00
_cell.angle_gamma   90.00
#
_symmetry.space_group_name_H-M   'P 1'
#
loop_
_entity.id
_entity.type
_entity.pdbx_description
1 polymer ?
#
loop_
_entity_poly.entity_id
_entity_poly.type
_entity_poly.pdbx_seq_one_letter_code
_entity_poly.pdbx_strand_id
1 'polypeptide(L)'
;MLNTQKNRLLKTAITCALFGLAGSATVAYANGQQVGNPYAPAYGHHYRHGAVPTREAHSRMKQFAAAHAANAATTAATGTETLSYGGGVDGIGVTSGTPKVYLVVYGSQWGSAGTDASGNMTLSGDSVGAVPYLEKLFKGLGTGGELWSGTMTQYCDGPTVSNGATSCPSGAPHIGYPTGGAFAGIWYDNSVSSPSNATGAQLAQEAIKAAQHFGNTTAASNRYVQYVILSPSGTHPDGFNTSSGQFCAWHDWNGDQNVSSSVGDVAFTNMPYVYDMGSSCGTGSVNGSSAGNLDGFSIVEGHEYAETVTDQNPAGGWTNHTGSSYNGQENGDECAWISSGQGATANVTMGTGTFPMQSTWSNDTNECDLSHPIVSGGTTNNPPVANFSDTISGLTVSFTDSSTDSDGSISSRSWNFGDGSTSTATNPSHTYSAAGTYSVSLTVTDNGGATNTKTASVTVSSSGGGGGNVLQNGVPITNQSGAQGAQLFYTVTVPAGASNLVISESGGTGDADLYTKFGSAPTLSSYDCRPYITGNNESCTVASPQAGTYYVMLNGYAAFSGVSVQASWSTSSGGGGGGNVLQNGVAATGLSATKGNSVAYTMVVPAGATNLSFKIAGSTGDADLYVKFGSAPTTSSYDCRPYLVGDNETCNISNVQAGTYYVMVRAYATYSGVSLTGSYTP
;
A
#
# COMPACT_ATOMS: atom_id res chain seq x y z
N MET A 1 27.68 -58.36 -52.34
CA MET A 1 26.93 -59.55 -52.80
C MET A 1 25.50 -59.43 -52.27
N LEU A 2 24.52 -59.51 -53.18
CA LEU A 2 23.10 -59.95 -53.07
C LEU A 2 22.43 -59.94 -51.68
N ASN A 3 21.18 -59.51 -51.43
CA ASN A 3 19.92 -59.61 -52.19
C ASN A 3 18.89 -58.67 -51.49
N THR A 4 18.19 -57.71 -52.12
CA THR A 4 16.90 -57.76 -52.86
C THR A 4 15.61 -58.15 -52.10
N GLN A 5 14.63 -57.22 -52.12
CA GLN A 5 13.15 -57.40 -52.34
C GLN A 5 12.28 -57.80 -51.11
N LYS A 6 10.99 -57.43 -50.94
CA LYS A 6 9.95 -56.79 -51.76
C LYS A 6 8.72 -56.45 -50.87
N ASN A 7 8.00 -55.38 -51.23
CA ASN A 7 6.54 -55.10 -51.13
C ASN A 7 5.60 -56.07 -50.37
N ARG A 8 4.62 -55.51 -49.63
CA ARG A 8 3.19 -55.47 -50.05
C ARG A 8 2.27 -54.63 -49.14
N LEU A 9 1.33 -53.97 -49.82
CA LEU A 9 0.20 -53.18 -49.33
C LEU A 9 -0.80 -54.00 -48.47
N LEU A 10 -1.51 -53.31 -47.58
CA LEU A 10 -2.98 -53.44 -47.52
C LEU A 10 -3.64 -52.13 -47.06
N LYS A 11 -4.57 -51.64 -47.90
CA LYS A 11 -5.52 -50.55 -47.63
C LYS A 11 -6.70 -51.10 -46.83
N THR A 12 -7.20 -50.33 -45.87
CA THR A 12 -8.65 -50.24 -45.62
C THR A 12 -8.98 -48.80 -45.20
N ALA A 13 -9.78 -48.14 -46.05
CA ALA A 13 -10.45 -46.90 -45.75
C ALA A 13 -11.87 -47.22 -45.27
N ILE A 14 -12.33 -46.57 -44.20
CA ILE A 14 -13.76 -46.32 -43.97
C ILE A 14 -13.90 -44.85 -43.61
N THR A 15 -14.51 -44.12 -44.54
CA THR A 15 -15.03 -42.78 -44.36
C THR A 15 -16.51 -42.91 -44.02
N CYS A 16 -16.98 -42.27 -42.95
CA CYS A 16 -18.39 -41.89 -42.84
C CYS A 16 -18.48 -40.55 -42.11
N ALA A 17 -19.10 -39.58 -42.76
CA ALA A 17 -19.38 -38.24 -42.25
C ALA A 17 -20.89 -38.13 -42.01
N LEU A 18 -21.32 -37.51 -40.91
CA LEU A 18 -22.10 -36.26 -40.90
C LEU A 18 -22.59 -35.89 -39.48
N PHE A 19 -22.30 -34.63 -39.10
CA PHE A 19 -23.03 -33.65 -38.28
C PHE A 19 -23.82 -34.04 -37.00
N GLY A 20 -23.35 -33.48 -35.88
CA GLY A 20 -24.09 -32.45 -35.13
C GLY A 20 -24.94 -32.89 -33.93
N LEU A 21 -24.47 -32.60 -32.72
CA LEU A 21 -25.23 -31.92 -31.64
C LEU A 21 -24.35 -31.78 -30.38
N ALA A 22 -24.39 -30.58 -29.81
CA ALA A 22 -23.78 -30.26 -28.52
C ALA A 22 -24.40 -31.11 -27.41
N GLY A 23 -23.56 -31.68 -26.56
CA GLY A 23 -23.95 -32.40 -25.36
C GLY A 23 -22.73 -32.57 -24.47
N SER A 24 -22.58 -31.69 -23.48
CA SER A 24 -21.61 -31.82 -22.41
C SER A 24 -21.83 -33.14 -21.68
N ALA A 25 -20.95 -34.11 -21.89
CA ALA A 25 -20.87 -35.32 -21.09
C ALA A 25 -19.47 -35.37 -20.48
N THR A 26 -19.36 -34.89 -19.24
CA THR A 26 -18.24 -35.18 -18.35
C THR A 26 -18.22 -36.68 -18.10
N VAL A 27 -17.32 -37.40 -18.79
CA VAL A 27 -16.96 -38.75 -18.40
C VAL A 27 -16.02 -38.64 -17.22
N ALA A 28 -16.54 -38.92 -16.03
CA ALA A 28 -15.73 -39.13 -14.84
C ALA A 28 -14.88 -40.39 -15.03
N TYR A 29 -13.58 -40.24 -15.25
CA TYR A 29 -12.62 -41.32 -15.03
C TYR A 29 -12.12 -41.21 -13.59
N ALA A 30 -12.48 -42.22 -12.80
CA ALA A 30 -11.93 -42.46 -11.48
C ALA A 30 -10.58 -43.16 -11.58
N ASN A 31 -9.68 -42.75 -10.69
CA ASN A 31 -8.43 -43.40 -10.26
C ASN A 31 -7.18 -43.24 -11.14
N GLY A 32 -6.11 -42.76 -10.50
CA GLY A 32 -4.88 -42.26 -11.11
C GLY A 32 -4.02 -43.32 -11.80
N GLN A 33 -3.89 -43.19 -13.13
CA GLN A 33 -2.75 -43.73 -13.87
C GLN A 33 -1.91 -42.58 -14.42
N GLN A 34 -0.67 -42.48 -13.97
CA GLN A 34 0.32 -41.57 -14.56
C GLN A 34 0.53 -41.94 -16.03
N VAL A 35 0.43 -40.95 -16.92
CA VAL A 35 0.80 -41.11 -18.32
C VAL A 35 2.33 -41.24 -18.38
N GLY A 36 2.84 -42.47 -18.51
CA GLY A 36 4.28 -42.71 -18.61
C GLY A 36 4.88 -41.92 -19.78
N ASN A 37 6.10 -41.40 -19.62
CA ASN A 37 6.78 -40.63 -20.65
C ASN A 37 7.06 -41.51 -21.88
N PRO A 38 6.41 -41.29 -23.03
CA PRO A 38 6.52 -42.15 -24.20
C PRO A 38 7.90 -42.12 -24.87
N TYR A 39 8.74 -41.16 -24.46
CA TYR A 39 10.12 -41.00 -24.93
C TYR A 39 11.15 -41.61 -23.98
N ALA A 40 10.71 -42.08 -22.80
CA ALA A 40 11.60 -42.78 -21.88
C ALA A 40 12.02 -44.14 -22.48
N PRO A 41 13.30 -44.54 -22.40
CA PRO A 41 13.78 -45.83 -22.93
C PRO A 41 13.07 -47.07 -22.35
N ALA A 42 12.47 -46.92 -21.16
CA ALA A 42 11.71 -47.97 -20.49
C ALA A 42 10.21 -48.00 -20.85
N TYR A 43 9.71 -47.04 -21.65
CA TYR A 43 8.29 -46.95 -21.97
C TYR A 43 7.83 -48.13 -22.84
N GLY A 44 6.91 -48.94 -22.30
CA GLY A 44 6.39 -50.13 -22.98
C GLY A 44 7.28 -51.38 -22.93
N HIS A 45 8.40 -51.36 -22.18
CA HIS A 45 9.30 -52.50 -22.04
C HIS A 45 9.24 -53.18 -20.66
N HIS A 46 9.24 -54.52 -20.64
CA HIS A 46 9.11 -55.33 -19.42
C HIS A 46 10.37 -55.38 -18.53
N TYR A 47 11.52 -54.86 -18.96
CA TYR A 47 12.79 -54.86 -18.21
C TYR A 47 13.25 -53.41 -17.92
N ARG A 48 13.57 -53.11 -16.65
CA ARG A 48 13.68 -51.73 -16.10
C ARG A 48 15.09 -51.25 -15.71
N HIS A 49 16.17 -51.92 -16.15
CA HIS A 49 17.54 -51.53 -15.76
C HIS A 49 18.48 -51.51 -16.97
N GLY A 50 19.30 -50.43 -17.07
CA GLY A 50 20.41 -50.30 -18.02
C GLY A 50 20.12 -49.55 -19.34
N ALA A 51 18.93 -48.95 -19.51
CA ALA A 51 18.60 -48.22 -20.74
C ALA A 51 18.90 -46.72 -20.61
N VAL A 52 19.85 -46.23 -21.41
CA VAL A 52 20.27 -44.82 -21.43
C VAL A 52 19.67 -44.14 -22.66
N PRO A 53 19.00 -42.97 -22.54
CA PRO A 53 18.40 -42.31 -23.68
C PRO A 53 19.46 -41.75 -24.63
N THR A 54 19.19 -41.74 -25.93
CA THR A 54 19.98 -40.96 -26.89
C THR A 54 19.83 -39.47 -26.57
N ARG A 55 20.76 -38.62 -27.03
CA ARG A 55 20.66 -37.15 -26.80
C ARG A 55 19.33 -36.56 -27.29
N GLU A 56 18.83 -37.06 -28.40
CA GLU A 56 17.54 -36.65 -28.98
C GLU A 56 16.34 -37.16 -28.17
N ALA A 57 16.39 -38.42 -27.69
CA ALA A 57 15.37 -38.96 -26.80
C ALA A 57 15.34 -38.21 -25.47
N HIS A 58 16.51 -37.88 -24.92
CA HIS A 58 16.66 -37.09 -23.70
C HIS A 58 16.08 -35.67 -23.87
N SER A 59 16.34 -35.01 -25.01
CA SER A 59 15.72 -33.71 -25.32
C SER A 59 14.19 -33.80 -25.43
N ARG A 60 13.65 -34.88 -26.01
CA ARG A 60 12.19 -35.10 -26.10
C ARG A 60 11.58 -35.47 -24.75
N MET A 61 12.30 -36.20 -23.91
CA MET A 61 11.90 -36.47 -22.53
C MET A 61 11.80 -35.19 -21.72
N LYS A 62 12.75 -34.26 -21.86
CA LYS A 62 12.71 -32.92 -21.25
C LYS A 62 11.54 -32.09 -21.75
N GLN A 63 11.29 -32.06 -23.07
CA GLN A 63 10.13 -31.38 -23.65
C GLN A 63 8.79 -31.98 -23.18
N PHE A 64 8.73 -33.31 -23.05
CA PHE A 64 7.55 -34.00 -22.52
C PHE A 64 7.31 -33.66 -21.05
N ALA A 65 8.35 -33.68 -20.21
CA ALA A 65 8.26 -33.29 -18.80
C ALA A 65 7.79 -31.83 -18.65
N ALA A 66 8.37 -30.91 -19.43
CA ALA A 66 7.95 -29.50 -19.44
C ALA A 66 6.48 -29.31 -19.86
N ALA A 67 6.00 -30.08 -20.84
CA ALA A 67 4.61 -30.01 -21.30
C ALA A 67 3.59 -30.69 -20.35
N HIS A 68 4.05 -31.47 -19.37
CA HIS A 68 3.19 -32.25 -18.45
C HIS A 68 3.41 -31.91 -16.97
N ALA A 69 4.10 -30.80 -16.68
CA ALA A 69 4.44 -30.34 -15.32
C ALA A 69 3.20 -30.08 -14.43
N ALA A 70 2.03 -29.81 -15.00
CA ALA A 70 0.80 -29.54 -14.24
C ALA A 70 0.19 -30.78 -13.52
N ASN A 71 0.68 -31.99 -13.77
CA ASN A 71 0.20 -33.23 -13.14
C ASN A 71 1.26 -33.95 -12.28
N ALA A 72 2.43 -33.33 -12.06
CA ALA A 72 3.50 -33.92 -11.25
C ALA A 72 3.43 -33.41 -9.80
N ALA A 73 2.34 -33.72 -9.08
CA ALA A 73 2.47 -33.92 -7.64
C ALA A 73 3.15 -35.30 -7.44
N THR A 74 4.41 -35.40 -7.85
CA THR A 74 5.24 -36.58 -7.64
C THR A 74 5.95 -36.40 -6.32
N THR A 75 5.75 -37.34 -5.39
CA THR A 75 6.63 -37.53 -4.23
C THR A 75 8.09 -37.27 -4.62
N ALA A 76 8.74 -36.32 -3.93
CA ALA A 76 10.15 -35.99 -4.12
C ALA A 76 10.99 -37.27 -4.13
N ALA A 77 11.88 -37.42 -5.09
CA ALA A 77 12.81 -38.53 -5.10
C ALA A 77 13.78 -38.33 -3.92
N THR A 78 13.80 -39.24 -2.96
CA THR A 78 14.70 -39.14 -1.80
C THR A 78 15.95 -39.99 -2.03
N GLY A 79 17.12 -39.34 -2.08
CA GLY A 79 18.47 -39.90 -2.11
C GLY A 79 19.30 -39.59 -0.85
N THR A 80 20.57 -40.00 -0.85
CA THR A 80 21.54 -39.76 0.24
C THR A 80 21.89 -38.28 0.44
N GLU A 81 21.66 -37.47 -0.58
CA GLU A 81 21.94 -36.04 -0.66
C GLU A 81 20.65 -35.20 -0.43
N THR A 82 19.52 -35.84 -0.08
CA THR A 82 18.25 -35.12 0.15
C THR A 82 18.38 -34.17 1.34
N LEU A 83 18.10 -32.89 1.09
CA LEU A 83 18.04 -31.88 2.15
C LEU A 83 16.74 -32.03 2.95
N SER A 84 16.83 -31.73 4.24
CA SER A 84 15.69 -31.70 5.15
C SER A 84 15.70 -30.41 5.97
N TYR A 85 14.51 -29.90 6.26
CA TYR A 85 14.33 -28.67 7.03
C TYR A 85 14.73 -28.84 8.49
N GLY A 86 15.64 -28.00 9.01
CA GLY A 86 16.17 -28.03 10.37
C GLY A 86 15.24 -27.50 11.45
N GLY A 87 14.11 -26.90 11.06
CA GLY A 87 13.10 -26.35 12.00
C GLY A 87 13.18 -24.85 12.22
N GLY A 88 14.19 -24.19 11.66
CA GLY A 88 14.49 -22.77 11.81
C GLY A 88 15.16 -22.43 13.15
N VAL A 89 15.99 -21.40 13.13
CA VAL A 89 16.57 -20.76 14.33
C VAL A 89 15.87 -19.42 14.51
N ASP A 90 15.33 -19.16 15.71
CA ASP A 90 14.51 -17.99 16.00
C ASP A 90 13.31 -17.79 15.04
N GLY A 91 12.81 -18.90 14.49
CA GLY A 91 11.71 -18.92 13.53
C GLY A 91 12.11 -18.59 12.09
N ILE A 92 13.42 -18.51 11.81
CA ILE A 92 14.01 -18.24 10.50
C ILE A 92 14.68 -19.52 10.01
N GLY A 93 14.23 -20.05 8.88
CA GLY A 93 14.89 -21.18 8.23
C GLY A 93 15.40 -20.81 6.84
N VAL A 94 14.51 -20.31 5.99
CA VAL A 94 14.86 -19.88 4.63
C VAL A 94 14.53 -18.40 4.42
N THR A 95 15.04 -17.80 3.36
CA THR A 95 14.60 -16.48 2.90
C THR A 95 13.23 -16.58 2.21
N SER A 96 12.15 -16.85 2.95
CA SER A 96 10.79 -17.12 2.44
C SER A 96 10.01 -15.89 1.92
N GLY A 97 10.74 -14.93 1.37
CA GLY A 97 10.27 -13.73 0.71
C GLY A 97 11.17 -13.41 -0.47
N THR A 98 11.11 -12.18 -1.00
CA THR A 98 12.04 -11.77 -2.07
C THR A 98 13.44 -11.54 -1.48
N PRO A 99 14.47 -12.32 -1.88
CA PRO A 99 15.82 -12.14 -1.37
C PRO A 99 16.38 -10.77 -1.74
N LYS A 100 17.09 -10.17 -0.79
CA LYS A 100 17.80 -8.88 -0.96
C LYS A 100 19.25 -9.05 -0.56
N VAL A 101 20.14 -8.52 -1.39
CA VAL A 101 21.59 -8.60 -1.19
C VAL A 101 22.15 -7.20 -1.08
N TYR A 102 22.85 -6.94 0.03
CA TYR A 102 23.68 -5.75 0.19
C TYR A 102 25.16 -6.14 0.11
N LEU A 103 25.90 -5.43 -0.74
CA LEU A 103 27.35 -5.58 -0.81
C LEU A 103 28.02 -4.62 0.16
N VAL A 104 28.91 -5.13 1.01
CA VAL A 104 29.63 -4.36 2.02
C VAL A 104 31.12 -4.47 1.70
N VAL A 105 31.68 -3.44 1.07
CA VAL A 105 33.11 -3.36 0.79
C VAL A 105 33.81 -2.94 2.08
N TYR A 106 34.41 -3.89 2.79
CA TYR A 106 34.97 -3.66 4.11
C TYR A 106 36.45 -3.28 4.03
N GLY A 107 36.78 -2.06 4.45
CA GLY A 107 38.14 -1.62 4.70
C GLY A 107 38.70 -0.58 3.72
N SER A 108 39.50 0.35 4.24
CA SER A 108 40.18 1.37 3.43
C SER A 108 41.20 0.83 2.41
N GLN A 109 41.62 -0.45 2.50
CA GLN A 109 42.59 -1.05 1.58
C GLN A 109 42.13 -1.14 0.13
N TRP A 110 40.82 -1.07 -0.12
CA TRP A 110 40.25 -1.04 -1.47
C TRP A 110 40.60 0.25 -2.25
N GLY A 111 41.11 1.29 -1.59
CA GLY A 111 41.59 2.51 -2.24
C GLY A 111 40.50 3.51 -2.61
N SER A 112 40.68 4.26 -3.70
CA SER A 112 39.72 5.30 -4.09
C SER A 112 38.53 4.70 -4.85
N ALA A 113 37.32 5.08 -4.45
CA ALA A 113 36.09 4.71 -5.13
C ALA A 113 35.82 5.60 -6.37
N GLY A 114 35.24 4.99 -7.39
CA GLY A 114 34.69 5.60 -8.59
C GLY A 114 33.49 4.79 -9.08
N THR A 115 33.00 5.07 -10.29
CA THR A 115 31.90 4.32 -10.91
C THR A 115 32.21 3.98 -12.36
N ASP A 116 31.87 2.78 -12.80
CA ASP A 116 31.93 2.39 -14.21
C ASP A 116 30.78 3.03 -15.04
N ALA A 117 30.80 2.79 -16.35
CA ALA A 117 29.79 3.34 -17.26
C ALA A 117 28.35 2.84 -17.00
N SER A 118 28.21 1.76 -16.25
CA SER A 118 26.94 1.17 -15.85
C SER A 118 26.54 1.57 -14.43
N GLY A 119 27.28 2.51 -13.81
CA GLY A 119 27.01 3.01 -12.47
C GLY A 119 27.41 2.06 -11.35
N ASN A 120 28.23 1.03 -11.62
CA ASN A 120 28.72 0.11 -10.60
C ASN A 120 29.98 0.67 -9.94
N MET A 121 30.15 0.39 -8.65
CA MET A 121 31.30 0.84 -7.88
C MET A 121 32.60 0.23 -8.40
N THR A 122 33.59 1.07 -8.68
CA THR A 122 34.96 0.66 -9.00
C THR A 122 35.91 1.13 -7.92
N LEU A 123 36.92 0.34 -7.60
CA LEU A 123 37.88 0.64 -6.53
C LEU A 123 39.30 0.53 -7.10
N SER A 124 40.18 1.49 -6.79
CA SER A 124 41.54 1.50 -7.34
C SER A 124 42.40 0.32 -6.88
N GLY A 125 42.07 -0.29 -5.73
CA GLY A 125 42.70 -1.48 -5.18
C GLY A 125 42.09 -2.80 -5.68
N ASP A 126 40.98 -2.76 -6.43
CA ASP A 126 40.34 -3.93 -7.02
C ASP A 126 40.97 -4.22 -8.40
N SER A 127 42.03 -5.02 -8.39
CA SER A 127 42.88 -5.26 -9.56
C SER A 127 42.19 -6.03 -10.69
N VAL A 128 41.15 -6.81 -10.37
CA VAL A 128 40.42 -7.65 -11.34
C VAL A 128 39.01 -7.16 -11.62
N GLY A 129 38.50 -6.20 -10.83
CA GLY A 129 37.14 -5.67 -10.97
C GLY A 129 36.08 -6.57 -10.33
N ALA A 130 36.41 -7.21 -9.21
CA ALA A 130 35.52 -8.07 -8.44
C ALA A 130 34.25 -7.37 -7.94
N VAL A 131 34.39 -6.16 -7.38
CA VAL A 131 33.27 -5.40 -6.81
C VAL A 131 32.22 -5.01 -7.87
N PRO A 132 32.59 -4.35 -8.98
CA PRO A 132 31.61 -4.04 -10.02
C PRO A 132 31.05 -5.30 -10.71
N TYR A 133 31.78 -6.42 -10.65
CA TYR A 133 31.33 -7.71 -11.19
C TYR A 133 30.23 -8.34 -10.33
N LEU A 134 30.41 -8.42 -9.01
CA LEU A 134 29.39 -8.90 -8.07
C LEU A 134 28.17 -7.98 -8.05
N GLU A 135 28.36 -6.66 -8.16
CA GLU A 135 27.24 -5.73 -8.28
C GLU A 135 26.40 -6.00 -9.53
N LYS A 136 27.05 -6.30 -10.67
CA LYS A 136 26.36 -6.71 -11.89
C LYS A 136 25.64 -8.04 -11.71
N LEU A 137 26.28 -9.04 -11.08
CA LEU A 137 25.67 -10.35 -10.81
C LEU A 137 24.32 -10.18 -10.10
N PHE A 138 24.30 -9.50 -8.94
CA PHE A 138 23.08 -9.35 -8.15
C PHE A 138 22.03 -8.42 -8.76
N LYS A 139 22.45 -7.40 -9.53
CA LYS A 139 21.52 -6.60 -10.35
C LYS A 139 20.88 -7.45 -11.46
N GLY A 140 21.60 -8.47 -11.95
CA GLY A 140 21.16 -9.35 -13.02
C GLY A 140 20.32 -10.54 -12.54
N LEU A 141 20.58 -11.04 -11.34
CA LEU A 141 19.95 -12.22 -10.78
C LEU A 141 18.43 -12.07 -10.77
N GLY A 142 17.70 -13.01 -11.36
CA GLY A 142 16.23 -12.92 -11.49
C GLY A 142 15.67 -11.88 -12.48
N THR A 143 16.51 -11.17 -13.25
CA THR A 143 16.05 -10.19 -14.27
C THR A 143 16.12 -10.70 -15.71
N GLY A 144 16.94 -11.72 -15.96
CA GLY A 144 17.16 -12.29 -17.30
C GLY A 144 16.24 -13.45 -17.68
N GLY A 145 15.30 -13.83 -16.80
CA GLY A 145 14.51 -15.06 -16.94
C GLY A 145 15.33 -16.33 -16.73
N GLU A 146 16.47 -16.21 -16.04
CA GLU A 146 17.33 -17.33 -15.68
C GLU A 146 16.60 -18.26 -14.69
N LEU A 147 16.87 -19.56 -14.76
CA LEU A 147 16.22 -20.58 -13.93
C LEU A 147 17.15 -21.22 -12.91
N TRP A 148 18.39 -20.75 -12.79
CA TRP A 148 19.32 -21.10 -11.73
C TRP A 148 18.74 -20.73 -10.36
N SER A 149 18.22 -19.50 -10.18
CA SER A 149 17.54 -19.12 -8.93
C SER A 149 16.26 -19.93 -8.68
N GLY A 150 15.68 -20.51 -9.73
CA GLY A 150 14.52 -21.38 -9.64
C GLY A 150 14.77 -22.62 -8.80
N THR A 151 16.03 -23.08 -8.68
CA THR A 151 16.36 -24.26 -7.87
C THR A 151 16.06 -24.01 -6.40
N MET A 152 16.42 -22.84 -5.87
CA MET A 152 16.20 -22.52 -4.46
C MET A 152 14.71 -22.32 -4.15
N THR A 153 13.89 -21.89 -5.11
CA THR A 153 12.46 -21.62 -4.87
C THR A 153 11.65 -22.83 -4.41
N GLN A 154 12.17 -24.05 -4.54
CA GLN A 154 11.51 -25.27 -4.04
C GLN A 154 11.51 -25.38 -2.51
N TYR A 155 12.41 -24.67 -1.82
CA TYR A 155 12.55 -24.73 -0.37
C TYR A 155 11.66 -23.68 0.32
N CYS A 156 11.24 -23.98 1.54
CA CYS A 156 10.25 -23.21 2.29
C CYS A 156 10.53 -23.25 3.80
N ASP A 157 9.92 -22.33 4.52
CA ASP A 157 9.85 -22.39 5.98
C ASP A 157 8.45 -22.00 6.48
N GLY A 158 8.33 -21.77 7.79
CA GLY A 158 7.11 -21.30 8.41
C GLY A 158 6.40 -22.37 9.26
N PRO A 159 5.29 -22.01 9.90
CA PRO A 159 4.67 -22.80 10.97
C PRO A 159 4.09 -24.13 10.50
N THR A 160 3.91 -24.34 9.20
CA THR A 160 3.39 -25.58 8.62
C THR A 160 4.51 -26.55 8.21
N VAL A 161 5.77 -26.11 8.17
CA VAL A 161 6.91 -26.91 7.75
C VAL A 161 7.53 -27.57 8.98
N SER A 162 7.41 -28.90 9.06
CA SER A 162 7.95 -29.68 10.17
C SER A 162 9.47 -29.80 10.09
N ASN A 163 10.15 -29.82 11.23
CA ASN A 163 11.55 -30.27 11.30
C ASN A 163 11.67 -31.69 10.71
N GLY A 164 12.68 -31.90 9.85
CA GLY A 164 12.91 -33.10 9.07
C GLY A 164 12.09 -33.20 7.78
N ALA A 165 11.30 -32.18 7.41
CA ALA A 165 10.57 -32.18 6.15
C ALA A 165 11.55 -32.20 4.97
N THR A 166 11.33 -33.08 4.01
CA THR A 166 12.11 -33.18 2.75
C THR A 166 11.38 -32.58 1.54
N SER A 167 10.19 -32.04 1.77
CA SER A 167 9.38 -31.34 0.77
C SER A 167 8.46 -30.33 1.45
N CYS A 168 8.05 -29.32 0.69
CA CYS A 168 7.22 -28.24 1.20
C CYS A 168 5.73 -28.61 1.24
N PRO A 169 5.04 -28.40 2.37
CA PRO A 169 3.60 -28.57 2.43
C PRO A 169 2.88 -27.49 1.61
N SER A 170 1.69 -27.81 1.13
CA SER A 170 0.86 -26.85 0.38
C SER A 170 0.60 -25.59 1.19
N GLY A 171 0.85 -24.43 0.58
CA GLY A 171 0.68 -23.12 1.20
C GLY A 171 1.80 -22.69 2.15
N ALA A 172 2.90 -23.44 2.25
CA ALA A 172 4.10 -22.96 2.93
C ALA A 172 4.69 -21.73 2.20
N PRO A 173 5.24 -20.76 2.92
CA PRO A 173 6.08 -19.71 2.35
C PRO A 173 7.37 -20.27 1.75
N HIS A 174 7.54 -20.15 0.44
CA HIS A 174 8.75 -20.55 -0.27
C HIS A 174 9.74 -19.40 -0.42
N ILE A 175 10.99 -19.74 -0.72
CA ILE A 175 11.99 -18.76 -1.16
C ILE A 175 11.46 -18.06 -2.42
N GLY A 176 11.42 -16.73 -2.38
CA GLY A 176 10.97 -15.94 -3.51
C GLY A 176 11.99 -15.94 -4.64
N TYR A 177 11.53 -16.08 -5.88
CA TYR A 177 12.37 -15.77 -7.04
C TYR A 177 12.71 -14.27 -7.02
N PRO A 178 13.99 -13.85 -7.18
CA PRO A 178 14.43 -12.46 -7.06
C PRO A 178 14.05 -11.61 -8.29
N THR A 179 12.74 -11.53 -8.58
CA THR A 179 12.18 -10.81 -9.71
C THR A 179 12.59 -9.35 -9.65
N GLY A 180 13.26 -8.85 -10.69
CA GLY A 180 13.71 -7.46 -10.75
C GLY A 180 15.11 -7.21 -10.18
N GLY A 181 15.79 -8.25 -9.69
CA GLY A 181 17.13 -8.16 -9.12
C GLY A 181 17.14 -8.50 -7.64
N ALA A 182 18.19 -9.18 -7.18
CA ALA A 182 18.43 -9.37 -5.75
C ALA A 182 19.19 -8.18 -5.12
N PHE A 183 19.88 -7.37 -5.93
CA PHE A 183 20.70 -6.27 -5.43
C PHE A 183 19.87 -5.15 -4.78
N ALA A 184 20.14 -4.88 -3.51
CA ALA A 184 19.47 -3.85 -2.72
C ALA A 184 20.35 -2.62 -2.42
N GLY A 185 21.68 -2.78 -2.44
CA GLY A 185 22.59 -1.64 -2.25
C GLY A 185 24.05 -2.06 -2.08
N ILE A 186 24.94 -1.08 -2.12
CA ILE A 186 26.37 -1.24 -1.87
C ILE A 186 26.86 -0.13 -0.93
N TRP A 187 27.70 -0.51 0.04
CA TRP A 187 28.34 0.41 0.96
C TRP A 187 29.83 0.15 0.99
N TYR A 188 30.61 1.22 0.83
CA TYR A 188 32.05 1.18 1.04
C TYR A 188 32.39 1.68 2.44
N ASP A 189 32.60 0.77 3.39
CA ASP A 189 33.11 1.13 4.71
C ASP A 189 34.63 1.33 4.64
N ASN A 190 35.02 2.55 4.33
CA ASN A 190 36.42 2.96 4.31
C ASN A 190 36.83 3.73 5.59
N SER A 191 36.00 3.70 6.63
CA SER A 191 36.26 4.41 7.89
C SER A 191 37.46 3.84 8.66
N VAL A 192 37.72 2.55 8.48
CA VAL A 192 38.83 1.80 9.07
C VAL A 192 39.45 0.86 8.03
N SER A 193 40.63 0.32 8.30
CA SER A 193 41.13 -0.82 7.54
C SER A 193 40.42 -2.11 7.99
N SER A 194 40.06 -2.97 7.04
CA SER A 194 39.58 -4.31 7.37
C SER A 194 40.73 -5.09 8.03
N PRO A 195 40.48 -5.85 9.11
CA PRO A 195 41.51 -6.65 9.75
C PRO A 195 42.18 -7.61 8.76
N SER A 196 43.49 -7.82 8.89
CA SER A 196 44.22 -8.77 8.04
C SER A 196 43.75 -10.22 8.19
N ASN A 197 43.14 -10.55 9.33
CA ASN A 197 42.50 -11.82 9.62
C ASN A 197 41.28 -11.53 10.51
N ALA A 198 40.19 -11.03 9.90
CA ALA A 198 38.96 -10.72 10.62
C ALA A 198 38.33 -12.01 11.15
N THR A 199 37.95 -12.06 12.43
CA THR A 199 37.21 -13.21 12.96
C THR A 199 35.75 -13.19 12.50
N GLY A 200 35.05 -14.32 12.52
CA GLY A 200 33.61 -14.35 12.21
C GLY A 200 32.79 -13.34 13.04
N ALA A 201 33.08 -13.19 14.34
CA ALA A 201 32.46 -12.15 15.17
C ALA A 201 32.72 -10.70 14.69
N GLN A 202 33.89 -10.41 14.09
CA GLN A 202 34.17 -9.09 13.51
C GLN A 202 33.42 -8.87 12.20
N LEU A 203 33.23 -9.92 11.41
CA LEU A 203 32.43 -9.88 10.18
C LEU A 203 30.95 -9.71 10.50
N ALA A 204 30.41 -10.44 11.48
CA ALA A 204 29.05 -10.26 11.98
C ALA A 204 28.81 -8.83 12.50
N GLN A 205 29.77 -8.27 13.24
CA GLN A 205 29.69 -6.88 13.71
C GLN A 205 29.66 -5.88 12.55
N GLU A 206 30.38 -6.16 11.47
CA GLU A 206 30.38 -5.34 10.26
C GLU A 206 29.06 -5.45 9.51
N ALA A 207 28.48 -6.65 9.40
CA ALA A 207 27.15 -6.86 8.85
C ALA A 207 26.06 -6.08 9.61
N ILE A 208 26.13 -6.05 10.95
CA ILE A 208 25.21 -5.26 11.78
C ILE A 208 25.36 -3.76 11.50
N LYS A 209 26.57 -3.25 11.32
CA LYS A 209 26.78 -1.83 10.93
C LYS A 209 26.22 -1.55 9.55
N ALA A 210 26.42 -2.47 8.60
CA ALA A 210 25.86 -2.35 7.26
C ALA A 210 24.32 -2.30 7.30
N ALA A 211 23.69 -3.17 8.10
CA ALA A 211 22.25 -3.13 8.31
C ALA A 211 21.77 -1.76 8.79
N GLN A 212 22.45 -1.19 9.78
CA GLN A 212 22.17 0.16 10.27
C GLN A 212 22.41 1.24 9.20
N HIS A 213 23.50 1.13 8.42
CA HIS A 213 23.83 2.05 7.34
C HIS A 213 22.73 2.12 6.27
N PHE A 214 22.20 0.97 5.86
CA PHE A 214 21.13 0.87 4.87
C PHE A 214 19.73 1.16 5.44
N GLY A 215 19.62 1.47 6.74
CA GLY A 215 18.35 1.76 7.40
C GLY A 215 17.52 0.52 7.77
N ASN A 216 18.12 -0.68 7.70
CA ASN A 216 17.50 -1.93 8.13
C ASN A 216 17.63 -2.09 9.66
N THR A 217 16.91 -1.23 10.39
CA THR A 217 17.07 -1.08 11.85
C THR A 217 16.17 -1.99 12.68
N THR A 218 15.52 -3.00 12.08
CA THR A 218 14.58 -3.91 12.75
C THR A 218 14.76 -5.35 12.28
N ALA A 219 14.33 -6.33 13.08
CA ALA A 219 14.35 -7.74 12.68
C ALA A 219 13.55 -7.98 11.39
N ALA A 220 12.40 -7.31 11.25
CA ALA A 220 11.56 -7.41 10.05
C ALA A 220 12.28 -6.91 8.79
N SER A 221 13.04 -5.82 8.87
CA SER A 221 13.83 -5.31 7.74
C SER A 221 15.01 -6.21 7.37
N ASN A 222 15.50 -7.06 8.28
CA ASN A 222 16.61 -7.99 8.02
C ASN A 222 16.16 -9.41 7.65
N ARG A 223 14.85 -9.71 7.72
CA ARG A 223 14.31 -11.06 7.55
C ARG A 223 14.60 -11.70 6.19
N TYR A 224 14.78 -10.93 5.12
CA TYR A 224 15.03 -11.46 3.77
C TYR A 224 16.31 -10.89 3.15
N VAL A 225 17.30 -10.63 4.00
CA VAL A 225 18.49 -9.88 3.63
C VAL A 225 19.75 -10.70 3.88
N GLN A 226 20.64 -10.70 2.90
CA GLN A 226 22.02 -11.14 3.00
C GLN A 226 22.95 -9.92 2.93
N TYR A 227 23.89 -9.82 3.88
CA TYR A 227 24.98 -8.85 3.85
C TYR A 227 26.28 -9.52 3.43
N VAL A 228 26.75 -9.24 2.23
CA VAL A 228 27.98 -9.83 1.70
C VAL A 228 29.17 -8.97 2.10
N ILE A 229 30.00 -9.45 3.02
CA ILE A 229 31.14 -8.73 3.55
C ILE A 229 32.37 -9.02 2.68
N LEU A 230 32.69 -8.09 1.79
CA LEU A 230 33.78 -8.17 0.83
C LEU A 230 35.10 -7.72 1.46
N SER A 231 36.02 -8.66 1.66
CA SER A 231 37.36 -8.37 2.18
C SER A 231 38.37 -8.12 1.06
N PRO A 232 39.32 -7.16 1.22
CA PRO A 232 40.27 -6.78 0.17
C PRO A 232 41.34 -7.85 -0.07
N SER A 233 41.95 -7.82 -1.26
CA SER A 233 43.10 -8.69 -1.60
C SER A 233 44.22 -8.60 -0.56
N GLY A 234 44.84 -9.74 -0.27
CA GLY A 234 45.91 -9.89 0.72
C GLY A 234 45.43 -9.96 2.17
N THR A 235 44.11 -10.00 2.41
CA THR A 235 43.55 -10.32 3.73
C THR A 235 43.10 -11.78 3.80
N HIS A 236 42.95 -12.26 5.03
CA HIS A 236 42.71 -13.65 5.36
C HIS A 236 41.53 -13.77 6.34
N PRO A 237 40.34 -13.20 6.05
CA PRO A 237 39.22 -13.26 6.98
C PRO A 237 38.92 -14.72 7.35
N ASP A 238 38.83 -14.95 8.64
CA ASP A 238 38.66 -16.25 9.29
C ASP A 238 39.68 -17.32 8.84
N GLY A 239 40.91 -16.88 8.56
CA GLY A 239 41.98 -17.76 8.11
C GLY A 239 41.94 -18.13 6.63
N PHE A 240 41.11 -17.48 5.81
CA PHE A 240 41.10 -17.65 4.34
C PHE A 240 42.51 -17.59 3.73
N ASN A 241 42.81 -18.50 2.80
CA ASN A 241 44.11 -18.59 2.12
C ASN A 241 45.31 -18.72 3.09
N THR A 242 45.12 -19.46 4.17
CA THR A 242 46.17 -19.85 5.12
C THR A 242 46.17 -21.36 5.34
N SER A 243 47.16 -21.89 6.05
CA SER A 243 47.19 -23.32 6.41
C SER A 243 46.01 -23.76 7.30
N SER A 244 45.33 -22.82 7.96
CA SER A 244 44.21 -23.07 8.86
C SER A 244 42.83 -22.86 8.23
N GLY A 245 42.74 -22.27 7.03
CA GLY A 245 41.47 -22.03 6.34
C GLY A 245 41.51 -22.53 4.91
N GLN A 246 40.82 -23.65 4.65
CA GLN A 246 40.67 -24.28 3.34
C GLN A 246 39.23 -24.14 2.83
N PHE A 247 38.74 -22.90 2.78
CA PHE A 247 37.43 -22.55 2.24
C PHE A 247 37.58 -21.36 1.29
N CYS A 248 36.57 -21.11 0.46
CA CYS A 248 36.55 -19.96 -0.45
C CYS A 248 35.71 -18.81 0.08
N ALA A 249 34.58 -19.14 0.70
CA ALA A 249 33.71 -18.26 1.46
C ALA A 249 32.92 -19.14 2.46
N TRP A 250 32.04 -18.50 3.23
CA TRP A 250 31.01 -19.15 4.05
C TRP A 250 29.95 -18.09 4.41
N HIS A 251 28.68 -18.49 4.62
CA HIS A 251 27.67 -17.65 5.26
C HIS A 251 27.39 -18.08 6.70
N ASP A 252 26.83 -17.14 7.45
CA ASP A 252 26.42 -17.34 8.82
C ASP A 252 25.47 -16.21 9.25
N TRP A 253 25.12 -16.15 10.54
CA TRP A 253 24.38 -15.09 11.16
C TRP A 253 25.03 -14.65 12.48
N ASN A 254 24.68 -13.46 12.94
CA ASN A 254 25.33 -12.86 14.11
C ASN A 254 25.20 -13.70 15.41
N GLY A 255 24.14 -14.48 15.56
CA GLY A 255 23.91 -15.26 16.77
C GLY A 255 24.82 -16.48 16.90
N ASP A 256 25.15 -17.18 15.81
CA ASP A 256 26.12 -18.28 15.85
C ASP A 256 27.54 -17.77 16.17
N GLN A 257 27.85 -16.56 15.69
CA GLN A 257 29.06 -15.84 16.06
C GLN A 257 29.06 -15.27 17.49
N ASN A 258 28.02 -15.54 18.30
CA ASN A 258 27.84 -15.03 19.65
C ASN A 258 27.87 -13.48 19.73
N VAL A 259 27.40 -12.80 18.68
CA VAL A 259 27.31 -11.34 18.59
C VAL A 259 25.86 -10.90 18.73
N SER A 260 25.55 -10.17 19.79
CA SER A 260 24.21 -9.60 19.97
C SER A 260 23.96 -8.45 18.99
N SER A 261 22.76 -8.41 18.42
CA SER A 261 22.33 -7.38 17.48
C SER A 261 21.10 -6.63 17.99
N SER A 262 21.13 -5.29 17.88
CA SER A 262 19.96 -4.46 18.19
C SER A 262 18.93 -4.43 17.07
N VAL A 263 19.25 -5.01 15.91
CA VAL A 263 18.40 -4.98 14.70
C VAL A 263 17.85 -6.37 14.36
N GLY A 264 17.87 -7.29 15.32
CA GLY A 264 17.51 -8.70 15.14
C GLY A 264 18.60 -9.50 14.44
N ASP A 265 18.22 -10.67 13.92
CA ASP A 265 19.15 -11.55 13.23
C ASP A 265 19.60 -10.93 11.91
N VAL A 266 20.90 -11.05 11.64
CA VAL A 266 21.59 -10.50 10.49
C VAL A 266 22.38 -11.64 9.86
N ALA A 267 21.85 -12.17 8.76
CA ALA A 267 22.54 -13.14 7.91
C ALA A 267 23.59 -12.42 7.06
N PHE A 268 24.79 -12.99 6.99
CA PHE A 268 25.91 -12.39 6.30
C PHE A 268 26.81 -13.46 5.67
N THR A 269 27.55 -13.05 4.65
CA THR A 269 28.55 -13.88 3.99
C THR A 269 29.93 -13.30 4.23
N ASN A 270 30.86 -14.14 4.68
CA ASN A 270 32.28 -13.87 4.57
C ASN A 270 32.69 -14.11 3.12
N MET A 271 32.90 -13.04 2.35
CA MET A 271 33.36 -13.14 0.97
C MET A 271 34.78 -12.56 0.83
N PRO A 272 35.82 -13.41 0.99
CA PRO A 272 37.21 -13.03 0.77
C PRO A 272 37.48 -12.66 -0.70
N TYR A 273 38.67 -12.09 -0.95
CA TYR A 273 39.12 -11.84 -2.31
C TYR A 273 39.58 -13.15 -2.97
N VAL A 274 38.63 -13.99 -3.39
CA VAL A 274 38.83 -15.37 -3.85
C VAL A 274 39.85 -15.53 -4.98
N TYR A 275 40.12 -14.46 -5.74
CA TYR A 275 41.20 -14.44 -6.74
C TYR A 275 42.58 -14.74 -6.13
N ASP A 276 42.82 -14.42 -4.86
CA ASP A 276 44.07 -14.70 -4.15
C ASP A 276 44.33 -16.22 -3.99
N MET A 277 43.28 -17.04 -4.09
CA MET A 277 43.38 -18.51 -4.09
C MET A 277 43.40 -19.12 -5.50
N GLY A 278 43.23 -18.30 -6.55
CA GLY A 278 43.29 -18.74 -7.94
C GLY A 278 42.30 -19.86 -8.25
N SER A 279 42.77 -20.91 -8.94
CA SER A 279 41.90 -22.02 -9.40
C SER A 279 41.27 -22.82 -8.25
N SER A 280 41.86 -22.77 -7.05
CA SER A 280 41.28 -23.42 -5.86
C SER A 280 39.92 -22.83 -5.49
N CYS A 281 39.66 -21.59 -5.86
CA CYS A 281 38.37 -20.92 -5.68
C CYS A 281 37.75 -20.51 -7.01
N GLY A 282 37.85 -21.37 -8.02
CA GLY A 282 37.06 -21.23 -9.25
C GLY A 282 37.64 -20.33 -10.34
N THR A 283 38.80 -19.71 -10.13
CA THR A 283 39.43 -18.88 -11.17
C THR A 283 39.74 -19.72 -12.41
N GLY A 284 39.17 -19.32 -13.55
CA GLY A 284 39.35 -19.98 -14.84
C GLY A 284 38.64 -21.33 -14.99
N SER A 285 37.67 -21.64 -14.11
CA SER A 285 36.96 -22.92 -14.14
C SER A 285 36.00 -23.07 -15.32
N VAL A 286 35.48 -21.97 -15.87
CA VAL A 286 34.53 -21.99 -16.99
C VAL A 286 35.07 -21.20 -18.17
N ASN A 287 35.58 -20.00 -17.93
CA ASN A 287 36.03 -19.08 -18.95
C ASN A 287 37.55 -19.03 -19.02
N GLY A 288 38.09 -19.03 -20.24
CA GLY A 288 39.53 -18.84 -20.46
C GLY A 288 39.95 -17.37 -20.45
N SER A 289 41.27 -17.14 -20.49
CA SER A 289 41.87 -15.80 -20.60
C SER A 289 41.47 -14.86 -19.45
N SER A 290 41.45 -13.54 -19.67
CA SER A 290 41.14 -12.55 -18.63
C SER A 290 39.71 -12.62 -18.10
N ALA A 291 38.77 -13.21 -18.84
CA ALA A 291 37.40 -13.41 -18.35
C ALA A 291 37.37 -14.41 -17.18
N GLY A 292 38.23 -15.45 -17.24
CA GLY A 292 38.37 -16.45 -16.19
C GLY A 292 38.85 -15.91 -14.85
N ASN A 293 39.46 -14.72 -14.81
CA ASN A 293 39.90 -14.09 -13.57
C ASN A 293 38.74 -13.81 -12.60
N LEU A 294 37.53 -13.66 -13.11
CA LEU A 294 36.33 -13.33 -12.32
C LEU A 294 35.43 -14.54 -12.05
N ASP A 295 35.71 -15.70 -12.65
CA ASP A 295 34.87 -16.89 -12.52
C ASP A 295 34.60 -17.24 -11.05
N GLY A 296 35.66 -17.23 -10.23
CA GLY A 296 35.59 -17.54 -8.82
C GLY A 296 34.61 -16.67 -8.04
N PHE A 297 34.47 -15.39 -8.38
CA PHE A 297 33.59 -14.50 -7.64
C PHE A 297 32.12 -14.88 -7.81
N SER A 298 31.65 -15.17 -9.02
CA SER A 298 30.24 -15.56 -9.20
C SER A 298 29.96 -17.02 -8.85
N ILE A 299 30.94 -17.92 -9.00
CA ILE A 299 30.82 -19.32 -8.58
C ILE A 299 30.68 -19.39 -7.06
N VAL A 300 31.62 -18.78 -6.33
CA VAL A 300 31.67 -18.83 -4.86
C VAL A 300 30.53 -18.00 -4.28
N GLU A 301 30.38 -16.73 -4.65
CA GLU A 301 29.29 -15.92 -4.09
C GLU A 301 27.90 -16.43 -4.49
N GLY A 302 27.76 -17.03 -5.68
CA GLY A 302 26.52 -17.70 -6.07
C GLY A 302 26.21 -18.92 -5.20
N HIS A 303 27.23 -19.68 -4.81
CA HIS A 303 27.12 -20.78 -3.87
C HIS A 303 26.66 -20.27 -2.49
N GLU A 304 27.37 -19.29 -1.92
CA GLU A 304 27.00 -18.71 -0.61
C GLU A 304 25.61 -18.06 -0.60
N TYR A 305 25.23 -17.39 -1.70
CA TYR A 305 23.87 -16.87 -1.87
C TYR A 305 22.84 -18.00 -1.83
N ALA A 306 23.09 -19.09 -2.56
CA ALA A 306 22.16 -20.22 -2.62
C ALA A 306 21.97 -20.87 -1.25
N GLU A 307 23.06 -20.99 -0.48
CA GLU A 307 23.03 -21.57 0.85
C GLU A 307 22.36 -20.62 1.84
N THR A 308 22.73 -19.33 1.85
CA THR A 308 22.09 -18.30 2.69
C THR A 308 20.57 -18.25 2.47
N VAL A 309 20.09 -18.33 1.22
CA VAL A 309 18.64 -18.28 1.00
C VAL A 309 17.94 -19.56 1.45
N THR A 310 18.60 -20.71 1.42
CA THR A 310 18.04 -22.00 1.88
C THR A 310 18.29 -22.34 3.35
N ASP A 311 19.23 -21.65 3.98
CA ASP A 311 19.58 -21.76 5.40
C ASP A 311 20.09 -20.41 5.91
N GLN A 312 19.14 -19.51 6.15
CA GLN A 312 19.47 -18.11 6.45
C GLN A 312 20.10 -17.95 7.83
N ASN A 313 19.65 -18.73 8.80
CA ASN A 313 20.26 -18.81 10.12
C ASN A 313 20.74 -20.25 10.32
N PRO A 314 21.96 -20.60 9.88
CA PRO A 314 22.49 -21.94 10.02
C PRO A 314 22.51 -22.43 11.47
N ALA A 315 22.25 -23.72 11.74
CA ALA A 315 21.80 -24.77 10.81
C ALA A 315 20.25 -24.94 10.86
N GLY A 316 19.49 -23.87 10.62
CA GLY A 316 18.04 -23.81 10.79
C GLY A 316 17.23 -24.20 9.54
N GLY A 317 17.81 -24.04 8.36
CA GLY A 317 17.19 -24.24 7.07
C GLY A 317 17.35 -25.64 6.51
N TRP A 318 17.59 -25.77 5.21
CA TRP A 318 17.57 -27.05 4.51
C TRP A 318 18.98 -27.61 4.33
N THR A 319 19.29 -28.64 5.13
CA THR A 319 20.59 -29.32 5.10
C THR A 319 20.43 -30.84 5.03
N ASN A 320 21.47 -31.53 4.56
CA ASN A 320 21.48 -32.98 4.52
C ASN A 320 21.76 -33.58 5.91
N HIS A 321 20.96 -34.56 6.34
CA HIS A 321 21.10 -35.24 7.63
C HIS A 321 21.21 -36.77 7.53
N THR A 322 21.62 -37.31 6.40
CA THR A 322 21.60 -38.78 6.15
C THR A 322 22.69 -39.57 6.90
N GLY A 323 23.45 -38.95 7.80
CA GLY A 323 24.48 -39.64 8.61
C GLY A 323 25.65 -40.20 7.79
N SER A 324 25.80 -39.74 6.54
CA SER A 324 26.87 -40.10 5.61
C SER A 324 28.01 -39.05 5.62
N SER A 325 28.93 -39.08 4.65
CA SER A 325 29.93 -38.02 4.46
C SER A 325 29.34 -36.63 4.17
N TYR A 326 28.05 -36.58 3.89
CA TYR A 326 27.30 -35.39 3.49
C TYR A 326 26.48 -34.79 4.65
N ASN A 327 26.63 -35.30 5.87
CA ASN A 327 25.86 -34.81 7.02
C ASN A 327 26.24 -33.36 7.39
N GLY A 328 25.28 -32.45 7.25
CA GLY A 328 25.40 -31.01 7.46
C GLY A 328 25.58 -30.21 6.18
N GLN A 329 25.66 -30.85 5.01
CA GLN A 329 25.84 -30.13 3.75
C GLN A 329 24.58 -29.37 3.34
N GLU A 330 24.79 -28.16 2.84
CA GLU A 330 23.77 -27.30 2.26
C GLU A 330 23.63 -27.54 0.75
N ASN A 331 22.70 -26.84 0.11
CA ASN A 331 22.40 -27.05 -1.30
C ASN A 331 23.59 -26.73 -2.24
N GLY A 332 24.47 -25.80 -1.85
CA GLY A 332 25.66 -25.43 -2.60
C GLY A 332 26.73 -26.50 -2.47
N ASP A 333 26.99 -26.93 -1.23
CA ASP A 333 27.97 -27.94 -0.84
C ASP A 333 27.80 -29.27 -1.56
N GLU A 334 26.56 -29.77 -1.64
CA GLU A 334 26.21 -31.01 -2.34
C GLU A 334 26.61 -30.98 -3.82
N CYS A 335 26.76 -29.78 -4.38
CA CYS A 335 27.06 -29.55 -5.79
C CYS A 335 28.41 -28.87 -6.03
N ALA A 336 29.24 -28.79 -4.99
CA ALA A 336 30.54 -28.12 -5.00
C ALA A 336 31.49 -28.70 -6.06
N TRP A 337 32.11 -27.82 -6.84
CA TRP A 337 33.25 -28.14 -7.72
C TRP A 337 33.00 -29.19 -8.81
N ILE A 338 31.75 -29.40 -9.24
CA ILE A 338 31.44 -30.28 -10.37
C ILE A 338 31.95 -29.64 -11.66
N SER A 339 32.91 -30.30 -12.31
CA SER A 339 33.63 -29.77 -13.49
C SER A 339 33.15 -30.35 -14.83
N SER A 340 32.39 -31.45 -14.82
CA SER A 340 31.85 -32.05 -16.03
C SER A 340 30.63 -32.94 -15.74
N GLY A 341 29.74 -33.08 -16.72
CA GLY A 341 28.52 -33.90 -16.57
C GLY A 341 27.31 -33.12 -16.05
N GLN A 342 26.35 -33.84 -15.45
CA GLN A 342 25.18 -33.24 -14.78
C GLN A 342 25.67 -32.39 -13.60
N GLY A 343 25.12 -31.18 -13.43
CA GLY A 343 25.55 -30.23 -12.40
C GLY A 343 26.88 -29.52 -12.66
N ALA A 344 27.53 -29.74 -13.80
CA ALA A 344 28.80 -29.06 -14.07
C ALA A 344 28.63 -27.54 -14.07
N THR A 345 29.53 -26.84 -13.37
CA THR A 345 29.60 -25.37 -13.33
C THR A 345 29.61 -24.81 -14.74
N ALA A 346 28.73 -23.84 -15.02
CA ALA A 346 28.59 -23.27 -16.36
C ALA A 346 28.09 -21.83 -16.35
N ASN A 347 28.21 -21.18 -17.50
CA ASN A 347 27.72 -19.82 -17.71
C ASN A 347 26.19 -19.76 -17.70
N VAL A 348 25.64 -18.95 -16.80
CA VAL A 348 24.21 -18.59 -16.71
C VAL A 348 24.05 -17.15 -17.19
N THR A 349 23.08 -16.93 -18.10
CA THR A 349 22.81 -15.60 -18.64
C THR A 349 21.74 -14.90 -17.81
N MET A 350 22.07 -13.74 -17.29
CA MET A 350 21.25 -12.86 -16.46
C MET A 350 21.01 -11.53 -17.18
N GLY A 351 20.18 -10.64 -16.63
CA GLY A 351 19.81 -9.39 -17.35
C GLY A 351 20.98 -8.41 -17.53
N THR A 352 22.02 -8.49 -16.71
CA THR A 352 23.18 -7.60 -16.73
C THR A 352 24.44 -8.23 -17.33
N GLY A 353 24.40 -9.52 -17.70
CA GLY A 353 25.58 -10.23 -18.19
C GLY A 353 25.46 -11.74 -18.09
N THR A 354 26.57 -12.42 -18.39
CA THR A 354 26.69 -13.87 -18.27
C THR A 354 27.74 -14.17 -17.21
N PHE A 355 27.39 -15.02 -16.27
CA PHE A 355 28.19 -15.33 -15.08
C PHE A 355 28.33 -16.85 -14.96
N PRO A 356 29.54 -17.40 -14.74
CA PRO A 356 29.69 -18.79 -14.37
C PRO A 356 29.10 -19.00 -12.97
N MET A 357 28.16 -19.92 -12.90
CA MET A 357 27.48 -20.33 -11.68
C MET A 357 27.71 -21.83 -11.49
N GLN A 358 27.82 -22.26 -10.24
CA GLN A 358 27.73 -23.67 -9.88
C GLN A 358 26.27 -24.10 -9.88
N SER A 359 25.97 -25.37 -10.16
CA SER A 359 24.63 -25.90 -9.84
C SER A 359 24.39 -25.92 -8.33
N THR A 360 23.12 -25.95 -7.94
CA THR A 360 22.70 -26.16 -6.56
C THR A 360 21.86 -27.44 -6.47
N TRP A 361 21.84 -28.07 -5.31
CA TRP A 361 21.06 -29.29 -5.11
C TRP A 361 19.57 -29.01 -5.24
N SER A 362 18.85 -29.97 -5.82
CA SER A 362 17.41 -29.92 -5.99
C SER A 362 16.78 -31.20 -5.45
N ASN A 363 15.93 -31.08 -4.44
CA ASN A 363 15.16 -32.21 -3.91
C ASN A 363 14.09 -32.70 -4.91
N ASP A 364 13.55 -31.79 -5.73
CA ASP A 364 12.52 -32.08 -6.74
C ASP A 364 13.05 -33.02 -7.83
N THR A 365 14.31 -32.85 -8.24
CA THR A 365 14.97 -33.69 -9.26
C THR A 365 15.93 -34.72 -8.67
N ASN A 366 16.32 -34.55 -7.39
CA ASN A 366 17.35 -35.32 -6.70
C ASN A 366 18.68 -35.31 -7.48
N GLU A 367 19.04 -34.14 -8.00
CA GLU A 367 20.25 -33.91 -8.78
C GLU A 367 20.76 -32.47 -8.53
N CYS A 368 22.02 -32.23 -8.89
CA CYS A 368 22.60 -30.90 -8.97
C CYS A 368 22.11 -30.19 -10.25
N ASP A 369 21.31 -29.14 -10.08
CA ASP A 369 20.67 -28.42 -11.17
C ASP A 369 21.21 -27.00 -11.33
N LEU A 370 21.56 -26.65 -12.57
CA LEU A 370 21.85 -25.27 -12.99
C LEU A 370 20.58 -24.52 -13.41
N SER A 371 19.45 -25.20 -13.49
CA SER A 371 18.19 -24.66 -13.98
C SER A 371 17.04 -25.52 -13.50
N HIS A 372 16.13 -24.92 -12.75
CA HIS A 372 14.93 -25.55 -12.25
C HIS A 372 13.71 -24.65 -12.49
N PRO A 373 12.52 -25.20 -12.84
CA PRO A 373 11.30 -24.40 -12.90
C PRO A 373 11.10 -23.61 -11.60
N ILE A 374 10.68 -22.36 -11.72
CA ILE A 374 10.34 -21.57 -10.53
C ILE A 374 9.15 -22.25 -9.84
N VAL A 375 9.38 -22.75 -8.63
CA VAL A 375 8.32 -23.25 -7.77
C VAL A 375 7.66 -22.02 -7.18
N SER A 376 6.52 -21.65 -7.76
CA SER A 376 5.63 -20.68 -7.15
C SER A 376 5.01 -21.35 -5.91
N GLY A 377 5.77 -21.41 -4.81
CA GLY A 377 5.17 -21.56 -3.51
C GLY A 377 4.18 -20.43 -3.38
N GLY A 378 2.89 -20.75 -3.24
CA GLY A 378 1.79 -19.84 -3.51
C GLY A 378 1.96 -18.45 -2.92
N THR A 379 2.65 -17.56 -3.63
CA THR A 379 2.55 -16.12 -3.49
C THR A 379 1.42 -15.70 -4.41
N THR A 380 0.21 -16.17 -4.09
CA THR A 380 -0.87 -15.20 -4.11
C THR A 380 -0.39 -14.11 -3.16
N ASN A 381 0.13 -13.01 -3.72
CA ASN A 381 0.28 -11.77 -3.00
C ASN A 381 -1.06 -11.54 -2.31
N ASN A 382 -1.11 -11.81 -1.01
CA ASN A 382 -2.37 -11.75 -0.31
C ASN A 382 -2.65 -10.27 -0.20
N PRO A 383 -3.78 -9.79 -0.77
CA PRO A 383 -4.06 -8.38 -0.75
C PRO A 383 -3.99 -7.88 0.70
N PRO A 384 -3.37 -6.73 0.98
CA PRO A 384 -3.30 -6.18 2.32
C PRO A 384 -4.71 -6.09 2.89
N VAL A 385 -4.89 -6.15 4.21
CA VAL A 385 -6.21 -5.92 4.79
C VAL A 385 -6.37 -4.43 5.03
N ALA A 386 -7.13 -3.77 4.15
CA ALA A 386 -7.47 -2.37 4.31
C ALA A 386 -8.31 -2.18 5.58
N ASN A 387 -7.87 -1.33 6.49
CA ASN A 387 -8.62 -1.04 7.70
C ASN A 387 -8.40 0.39 8.18
N PHE A 388 -9.44 0.98 8.75
CA PHE A 388 -9.37 2.30 9.37
C PHE A 388 -10.47 2.49 10.40
N SER A 389 -10.24 3.44 11.29
CA SER A 389 -11.26 4.02 12.18
C SER A 389 -11.38 5.53 11.93
N ASP A 390 -12.48 6.11 12.40
CA ASP A 390 -12.76 7.53 12.29
C ASP A 390 -13.14 8.14 13.66
N THR A 391 -12.84 9.42 13.82
CA THR A 391 -13.32 10.24 14.93
C THR A 391 -13.93 11.51 14.37
N ILE A 392 -15.20 11.75 14.70
CA ILE A 392 -16.03 12.79 14.10
C ILE A 392 -16.18 13.95 15.09
N SER A 393 -15.95 15.17 14.61
CA SER A 393 -16.20 16.42 15.33
C SER A 393 -16.90 17.41 14.40
N GLY A 394 -18.23 17.49 14.50
CA GLY A 394 -19.05 18.23 13.54
C GLY A 394 -18.84 17.71 12.12
N LEU A 395 -18.49 18.60 11.20
CA LEU A 395 -18.22 18.26 9.80
C LEU A 395 -16.78 17.75 9.55
N THR A 396 -15.92 17.74 10.56
CA THR A 396 -14.53 17.28 10.42
C THR A 396 -14.38 15.87 10.92
N VAL A 397 -13.70 15.04 10.14
CA VAL A 397 -13.39 13.65 10.46
C VAL A 397 -11.89 13.46 10.45
N SER A 398 -11.37 12.88 11.51
CA SER A 398 -9.98 12.43 11.57
C SER A 398 -9.95 10.92 11.37
N PHE A 399 -9.22 10.45 10.37
CA PHE A 399 -9.09 9.04 10.05
C PHE A 399 -7.77 8.48 10.59
N THR A 400 -7.82 7.25 11.10
CA THR A 400 -6.64 6.49 11.51
C THR A 400 -6.54 5.22 10.68
N ASP A 401 -5.48 5.08 9.90
CA ASP A 401 -5.15 3.87 9.15
C ASP A 401 -4.66 2.78 10.12
N SER A 402 -5.31 1.62 10.08
CA SER A 402 -4.93 0.43 10.84
C SER A 402 -4.78 -0.79 9.92
N SER A 403 -4.48 -0.55 8.65
CA SER A 403 -4.30 -1.57 7.63
C SER A 403 -3.06 -2.40 7.91
N THR A 404 -3.13 -3.68 7.58
CA THR A 404 -2.03 -4.64 7.78
C THR A 404 -1.75 -5.38 6.49
N ASP A 405 -0.52 -5.82 6.33
CA ASP A 405 -0.13 -6.71 5.24
C ASP A 405 0.54 -7.93 5.87
N SER A 406 0.07 -9.13 5.50
CA SER A 406 0.47 -10.40 6.13
C SER A 406 1.79 -10.93 5.60
N ASP A 407 2.11 -10.57 4.37
CA ASP A 407 3.20 -11.09 3.54
C ASP A 407 4.05 -9.96 2.96
N GLY A 408 3.86 -8.73 3.43
CA GLY A 408 4.59 -7.57 2.98
C GLY A 408 4.40 -6.30 3.82
N SER A 409 4.44 -5.17 3.13
CA SER A 409 4.33 -3.82 3.63
C SER A 409 3.49 -2.97 2.68
N ILE A 410 2.73 -2.03 3.24
CA ILE A 410 1.87 -1.14 2.45
C ILE A 410 2.70 -0.04 1.78
N SER A 411 2.82 -0.13 0.45
CA SER A 411 3.57 0.79 -0.40
C SER A 411 2.85 2.11 -0.66
N SER A 412 1.51 2.11 -0.75
CA SER A 412 0.74 3.33 -0.98
C SER A 412 -0.69 3.28 -0.41
N ARG A 413 -1.26 4.47 -0.20
CA ARG A 413 -2.63 4.69 0.29
C ARG A 413 -3.35 5.66 -0.63
N SER A 414 -4.63 5.39 -0.88
CA SER A 414 -5.54 6.27 -1.61
C SER A 414 -6.87 6.36 -0.88
N TRP A 415 -7.15 7.52 -0.33
CA TRP A 415 -8.42 7.86 0.31
C TRP A 415 -9.36 8.52 -0.69
N ASN A 416 -10.63 8.14 -0.66
CA ASN A 416 -11.74 8.87 -1.26
C ASN A 416 -12.77 9.13 -0.17
N PHE A 417 -13.09 10.41 0.06
CA PHE A 417 -13.98 10.80 1.15
C PHE A 417 -15.47 10.74 0.76
N GLY A 418 -15.80 10.38 -0.48
CA GLY A 418 -17.18 10.26 -0.95
C GLY A 418 -17.86 11.58 -1.35
N ASP A 419 -17.15 12.71 -1.25
CA ASP A 419 -17.60 14.04 -1.72
C ASP A 419 -16.82 14.54 -2.95
N GLY A 420 -15.96 13.68 -3.52
CA GLY A 420 -15.06 13.99 -4.64
C GLY A 420 -13.63 14.37 -4.22
N SER A 421 -13.39 14.59 -2.92
CA SER A 421 -12.06 14.87 -2.39
C SER A 421 -11.26 13.58 -2.13
N THR A 422 -9.93 13.66 -2.20
CA THR A 422 -9.01 12.52 -2.03
C THR A 422 -7.79 12.87 -1.19
N SER A 423 -7.07 11.86 -0.69
CA SER A 423 -5.80 12.04 0.03
C SER A 423 -4.90 10.80 -0.10
N THR A 424 -3.58 10.98 0.05
CA THR A 424 -2.59 9.89 0.12
C THR A 424 -1.88 9.81 1.48
N ALA A 425 -2.23 10.69 2.43
CA ALA A 425 -1.65 10.67 3.77
C ALA A 425 -2.08 9.41 4.54
N THR A 426 -1.23 8.93 5.45
CA THR A 426 -1.54 7.76 6.30
C THR A 426 -2.75 8.02 7.21
N ASN A 427 -2.77 9.15 7.91
CA ASN A 427 -3.86 9.52 8.84
C ASN A 427 -4.42 10.90 8.45
N PRO A 428 -5.28 11.00 7.42
CA PRO A 428 -5.80 12.29 6.97
C PRO A 428 -6.88 12.84 7.90
N SER A 429 -7.01 14.17 7.91
CA SER A 429 -8.20 14.86 8.42
C SER A 429 -8.94 15.48 7.24
N HIS A 430 -10.27 15.32 7.20
CA HIS A 430 -11.12 15.85 6.14
C HIS A 430 -12.33 16.59 6.72
N THR A 431 -12.66 17.74 6.16
CA THR A 431 -13.83 18.54 6.56
C THR A 431 -14.83 18.58 5.42
N TYR A 432 -16.01 18.00 5.65
CA TYR A 432 -17.11 17.98 4.69
C TYR A 432 -17.80 19.34 4.62
N SER A 433 -18.25 19.72 3.43
CA SER A 433 -18.96 20.98 3.22
C SER A 433 -20.41 20.96 3.75
N ALA A 434 -20.98 19.77 3.94
CA ALA A 434 -22.35 19.58 4.40
C ALA A 434 -22.46 18.40 5.37
N ALA A 435 -23.51 18.42 6.20
CA ALA A 435 -23.89 17.25 6.96
C ALA A 435 -24.44 16.18 6.00
N GLY A 436 -24.10 14.93 6.27
CA GLY A 436 -24.48 13.84 5.40
C GLY A 436 -23.79 12.54 5.78
N THR A 437 -24.28 11.46 5.20
CA THR A 437 -23.59 10.17 5.22
C THR A 437 -22.78 10.05 3.94
N TYR A 438 -21.46 9.95 4.11
CA TYR A 438 -20.50 9.84 3.03
C TYR A 438 -19.92 8.43 2.98
N SER A 439 -19.76 7.89 1.77
CA SER A 439 -19.13 6.60 1.56
C SER A 439 -17.62 6.81 1.43
N VAL A 440 -16.89 6.59 2.53
CA VAL A 440 -15.44 6.78 2.59
C VAL A 440 -14.76 5.48 2.26
N SER A 441 -13.77 5.51 1.37
CA SER A 441 -12.95 4.34 1.02
C SER A 441 -11.47 4.61 1.20
N LEU A 442 -10.78 3.64 1.81
CA LEU A 442 -9.32 3.53 1.83
C LEU A 442 -8.91 2.36 0.95
N THR A 443 -8.18 2.64 -0.13
CA THR A 443 -7.46 1.63 -0.91
C THR A 443 -6.00 1.63 -0.48
N VAL A 444 -5.49 0.47 -0.07
CA VAL A 444 -4.07 0.25 0.21
C VAL A 444 -3.47 -0.67 -0.85
N THR A 445 -2.24 -0.38 -1.25
CA THR A 445 -1.44 -1.21 -2.15
C THR A 445 -0.21 -1.69 -1.40
N ASP A 446 0.11 -2.98 -1.50
CA ASP A 446 1.32 -3.56 -0.91
C ASP A 446 2.56 -3.38 -1.81
N ASN A 447 3.71 -3.86 -1.35
CA ASN A 447 4.97 -3.86 -2.12
C ASN A 447 5.02 -4.92 -3.24
N GLY A 448 4.07 -5.85 -3.30
CA GLY A 448 3.86 -6.79 -4.41
C GLY A 448 2.82 -6.31 -5.43
N GLY A 449 2.24 -5.12 -5.25
CA GLY A 449 1.26 -4.50 -6.14
C GLY A 449 -0.20 -4.95 -5.98
N ALA A 450 -0.53 -5.83 -5.04
CA ALA A 450 -1.93 -6.17 -4.77
C ALA A 450 -2.58 -5.09 -3.92
N THR A 451 -3.91 -5.04 -4.02
CA THR A 451 -4.69 -3.95 -3.45
C THR A 451 -5.90 -4.47 -2.74
N ASN A 452 -6.27 -3.80 -1.66
CA ASN A 452 -7.54 -4.03 -0.99
C ASN A 452 -8.18 -2.69 -0.64
N THR A 453 -9.50 -2.67 -0.61
CA THR A 453 -10.27 -1.47 -0.32
C THR A 453 -11.25 -1.76 0.79
N LYS A 454 -11.21 -0.94 1.85
CA LYS A 454 -12.26 -0.86 2.85
C LYS A 454 -13.13 0.35 2.54
N THR A 455 -14.44 0.14 2.52
CA THR A 455 -15.44 1.22 2.44
C THR A 455 -16.29 1.23 3.70
N ALA A 456 -16.46 2.40 4.31
CA ALA A 456 -17.33 2.61 5.46
C ALA A 456 -18.20 3.86 5.27
N SER A 457 -19.42 3.81 5.80
CA SER A 457 -20.31 4.97 5.84
C SER A 457 -19.96 5.84 7.03
N VAL A 458 -19.49 7.05 6.76
CA VAL A 458 -19.19 8.05 7.78
C VAL A 458 -20.30 9.07 7.78
N THR A 459 -21.03 9.18 8.89
CA THR A 459 -22.10 10.18 9.02
C THR A 459 -21.57 11.36 9.78
N VAL A 460 -21.20 12.41 9.05
CA VAL A 460 -20.91 13.70 9.66
C VAL A 460 -22.22 14.44 9.84
N SER A 461 -22.44 14.86 11.07
CA SER A 461 -23.47 15.83 11.36
C SER A 461 -22.76 17.15 11.57
N SER A 462 -23.29 18.25 11.03
CA SER A 462 -23.09 19.51 11.74
C SER A 462 -23.54 19.21 13.16
N SER A 463 -22.66 19.34 14.15
CA SER A 463 -22.97 19.01 15.55
C SER A 463 -24.42 19.41 15.87
N GLY A 464 -25.34 18.46 16.03
CA GLY A 464 -26.78 18.71 16.14
C GLY A 464 -27.47 19.07 14.81
N GLY A 465 -28.43 18.24 14.40
CA GLY A 465 -29.24 18.46 13.21
C GLY A 465 -30.06 19.77 13.27
N GLY A 466 -30.24 20.40 12.11
CA GLY A 466 -31.11 21.57 11.94
C GLY A 466 -30.37 22.91 12.01
N GLY A 467 -29.79 23.35 10.89
CA GLY A 467 -29.56 24.79 10.68
C GLY A 467 -28.44 25.45 11.47
N GLY A 468 -27.28 24.81 11.66
CA GLY A 468 -26.09 25.45 12.23
C GLY A 468 -26.21 25.85 13.70
N ASN A 469 -25.11 25.93 14.43
CA ASN A 469 -25.12 26.38 15.83
C ASN A 469 -25.30 27.90 15.95
N VAL A 470 -25.97 28.53 14.99
CA VAL A 470 -26.16 29.98 14.88
C VAL A 470 -27.64 30.27 14.67
N LEU A 471 -28.32 30.71 15.73
CA LEU A 471 -29.71 31.15 15.67
C LEU A 471 -29.81 32.43 14.84
N GLN A 472 -30.90 32.55 14.09
CA GLN A 472 -31.24 33.73 13.31
C GLN A 472 -32.54 34.35 13.85
N ASN A 473 -32.71 35.65 13.64
CA ASN A 473 -33.87 36.39 14.16
C ASN A 473 -35.19 35.74 13.70
N GLY A 474 -35.95 35.18 14.64
CA GLY A 474 -37.26 34.59 14.39
C GLY A 474 -37.23 33.23 13.71
N VAL A 475 -36.08 32.58 13.52
CA VAL A 475 -35.98 31.26 12.88
C VAL A 475 -35.67 30.20 13.93
N PRO A 476 -36.57 29.24 14.19
CA PRO A 476 -36.32 28.16 15.13
C PRO A 476 -35.41 27.09 14.50
N ILE A 477 -34.43 26.63 15.28
CA ILE A 477 -33.71 25.39 15.06
C ILE A 477 -34.48 24.27 15.75
N THR A 478 -35.11 23.42 14.94
CA THR A 478 -36.04 22.39 15.41
C THR A 478 -35.36 21.03 15.59
N ASN A 479 -36.04 20.07 16.22
CA ASN A 479 -35.63 18.67 16.33
C ASN A 479 -34.33 18.43 17.11
N GLN A 480 -34.06 19.27 18.11
CA GLN A 480 -32.93 19.10 19.02
C GLN A 480 -33.18 17.94 19.97
N SER A 481 -32.13 17.16 20.22
CA SER A 481 -32.17 16.00 21.10
C SER A 481 -30.85 15.81 21.83
N GLY A 482 -30.91 15.26 23.04
CA GLY A 482 -29.75 15.01 23.88
C GLY A 482 -30.04 13.97 24.95
N ALA A 483 -29.01 13.23 25.36
CA ALA A 483 -29.10 12.35 26.52
C ALA A 483 -29.12 13.16 27.84
N GLN A 484 -29.44 12.50 28.95
CA GLN A 484 -29.28 13.12 30.27
C GLN A 484 -27.81 13.57 30.46
N GLY A 485 -27.62 14.83 30.86
CA GLY A 485 -26.31 15.48 31.00
C GLY A 485 -25.70 15.99 29.70
N ALA A 486 -26.34 15.79 28.54
CA ALA A 486 -25.85 16.34 27.28
C ALA A 486 -26.02 17.87 27.24
N GLN A 487 -25.02 18.56 26.69
CA GLN A 487 -25.02 20.00 26.52
C GLN A 487 -24.95 20.34 25.02
N LEU A 488 -25.95 21.05 24.50
CA LEU A 488 -25.97 21.56 23.13
C LEU A 488 -25.73 23.06 23.15
N PHE A 489 -24.88 23.58 22.26
CA PHE A 489 -24.51 24.99 22.24
C PHE A 489 -24.90 25.69 20.95
N TYR A 490 -25.43 26.90 21.07
CA TYR A 490 -25.80 27.78 19.97
C TYR A 490 -25.28 29.19 20.22
N THR A 491 -25.23 29.99 19.15
CA THR A 491 -24.83 31.39 19.18
C THR A 491 -25.84 32.24 18.44
N VAL A 492 -25.97 33.51 18.78
CA VAL A 492 -26.76 34.48 18.01
C VAL A 492 -26.08 35.83 18.07
N THR A 493 -25.87 36.46 16.91
CA THR A 493 -25.32 37.81 16.85
C THR A 493 -26.47 38.81 16.79
N VAL A 494 -26.61 39.59 17.85
CA VAL A 494 -27.65 40.60 17.98
C VAL A 494 -27.09 41.95 17.50
N PRO A 495 -27.74 42.62 16.54
CA PRO A 495 -27.26 43.88 15.99
C PRO A 495 -27.47 45.04 16.96
N ALA A 496 -26.71 46.13 16.76
CA ALA A 496 -26.94 47.38 17.47
C ALA A 496 -28.34 47.94 17.19
N GLY A 497 -29.01 48.46 18.22
CA GLY A 497 -30.37 49.01 18.12
C GLY A 497 -31.49 47.96 18.18
N ALA A 498 -31.16 46.68 18.40
CA ALA A 498 -32.14 45.66 18.72
C ALA A 498 -32.82 45.95 20.08
N SER A 499 -34.08 45.54 20.19
CA SER A 499 -34.93 45.66 21.37
C SER A 499 -35.71 44.37 21.56
N ASN A 500 -36.04 44.02 22.80
CA ASN A 500 -36.86 42.84 23.12
C ASN A 500 -36.29 41.54 22.54
N LEU A 501 -35.02 41.22 22.84
CA LEU A 501 -34.46 39.90 22.50
C LEU A 501 -35.15 38.83 23.36
N VAL A 502 -35.69 37.81 22.71
CA VAL A 502 -36.26 36.61 23.32
C VAL A 502 -35.50 35.41 22.79
N ILE A 503 -34.83 34.67 23.67
CA ILE A 503 -34.24 33.37 23.38
C ILE A 503 -35.11 32.33 24.07
N SER A 504 -35.64 31.37 23.33
CA SER A 504 -36.59 30.41 23.86
C SER A 504 -36.35 29.02 23.32
N GLU A 505 -36.68 28.02 24.13
CA GLU A 505 -36.91 26.67 23.67
C GLU A 505 -38.38 26.26 23.84
N SER A 506 -38.85 25.36 22.97
CA SER A 506 -40.23 24.88 22.99
C SER A 506 -40.39 23.52 22.33
N GLY A 507 -41.41 22.78 22.76
CA GLY A 507 -41.85 21.53 22.12
C GLY A 507 -41.01 20.30 22.51
N GLY A 508 -41.20 19.21 21.79
CA GLY A 508 -40.50 17.94 22.05
C GLY A 508 -40.96 17.20 23.31
N THR A 509 -40.15 16.23 23.72
CA THR A 509 -40.30 15.40 24.93
C THR A 509 -39.03 15.49 25.79
N GLY A 510 -39.11 15.06 27.05
CA GLY A 510 -37.99 15.10 27.99
C GLY A 510 -37.87 16.43 28.74
N ASP A 511 -36.66 16.74 29.20
CA ASP A 511 -36.36 17.92 30.02
C ASP A 511 -34.99 18.52 29.64
N ALA A 512 -35.02 19.51 28.75
CA ALA A 512 -33.90 20.39 28.45
C ALA A 512 -34.05 21.69 29.24
N ASP A 513 -32.96 22.14 29.84
CA ASP A 513 -32.85 23.42 30.54
C ASP A 513 -32.10 24.45 29.68
N LEU A 514 -32.64 25.66 29.57
CA LEU A 514 -32.09 26.79 28.83
C LEU A 514 -31.15 27.64 29.68
N TYR A 515 -29.94 27.85 29.15
CA TYR A 515 -28.95 28.78 29.69
C TYR A 515 -28.53 29.76 28.61
N THR A 516 -28.43 31.04 28.96
CA THR A 516 -27.94 32.07 28.03
C THR A 516 -26.89 32.96 28.68
N LYS A 517 -25.94 33.45 27.88
CA LYS A 517 -24.90 34.39 28.34
C LYS A 517 -24.37 35.25 27.20
N PHE A 518 -24.16 36.54 27.44
CA PHE A 518 -23.55 37.46 26.49
C PHE A 518 -22.01 37.37 26.53
N GLY A 519 -21.37 37.36 25.36
CA GLY A 519 -19.91 37.46 25.22
C GLY A 519 -19.10 36.20 25.50
N SER A 520 -19.68 35.17 26.15
CA SER A 520 -19.03 33.87 26.38
C SER A 520 -20.03 32.74 26.56
N ALA A 521 -19.61 31.49 26.36
CA ALA A 521 -20.46 30.31 26.61
C ALA A 521 -20.92 30.24 28.08
N PRO A 522 -22.21 29.96 28.35
CA PRO A 522 -22.69 29.71 29.70
C PRO A 522 -22.17 28.36 30.25
N THR A 523 -22.08 28.26 31.58
CA THR A 523 -21.85 27.01 32.30
C THR A 523 -22.97 26.78 33.31
N LEU A 524 -23.02 25.60 33.93
CA LEU A 524 -23.99 25.30 34.99
C LEU A 524 -23.88 26.23 36.22
N SER A 525 -22.75 26.93 36.39
CA SER A 525 -22.48 27.85 37.49
C SER A 525 -22.31 29.31 37.06
N SER A 526 -22.31 29.61 35.76
CA SER A 526 -22.09 30.95 35.20
C SER A 526 -22.96 31.19 33.97
N TYR A 527 -24.03 31.96 34.14
CA TYR A 527 -25.00 32.28 33.10
C TYR A 527 -25.62 33.65 33.40
N ASP A 528 -26.19 34.29 32.38
CA ASP A 528 -26.92 35.56 32.55
C ASP A 528 -28.41 35.31 32.75
N CYS A 529 -28.95 34.25 32.14
CA CYS A 529 -30.32 33.82 32.37
C CYS A 529 -30.47 32.29 32.33
N ARG A 530 -31.25 31.80 33.29
CA ARG A 530 -31.81 30.44 33.40
C ARG A 530 -33.23 30.56 33.98
N PRO A 531 -34.29 30.09 33.30
CA PRO A 531 -35.68 30.31 33.75
C PRO A 531 -36.15 29.49 34.96
N TYR A 532 -35.48 28.37 35.30
CA TYR A 532 -35.87 27.46 36.39
C TYR A 532 -37.28 26.88 36.22
N ILE A 533 -37.66 26.54 34.99
CA ILE A 533 -38.93 25.90 34.69
C ILE A 533 -38.65 24.40 34.50
N THR A 534 -39.66 23.57 34.67
CA THR A 534 -39.53 22.12 34.39
C THR A 534 -40.09 21.83 33.00
N GLY A 535 -39.34 21.11 32.17
CA GLY A 535 -39.71 20.76 30.81
C GLY A 535 -39.26 21.80 29.77
N ASN A 536 -39.39 21.44 28.49
CA ASN A 536 -38.72 22.12 27.36
C ASN A 536 -39.32 23.49 26.93
N ASN A 537 -40.15 24.13 27.75
CA ASN A 537 -40.81 25.39 27.40
C ASN A 537 -40.22 26.53 28.24
N GLU A 538 -38.99 26.91 27.91
CA GLU A 538 -38.21 27.89 28.65
C GLU A 538 -37.92 29.13 27.80
N SER A 539 -37.83 30.31 28.44
CA SER A 539 -37.46 31.54 27.72
C SER A 539 -36.69 32.54 28.56
N CYS A 540 -35.73 33.20 27.92
CA CYS A 540 -34.91 34.28 28.45
C CYS A 540 -35.16 35.55 27.62
N THR A 541 -35.61 36.63 28.28
CA THR A 541 -35.91 37.90 27.61
C THR A 541 -34.94 38.99 28.06
N VAL A 542 -34.40 39.75 27.11
CA VAL A 542 -33.55 40.93 27.33
C VAL A 542 -34.20 42.13 26.65
N ALA A 543 -34.80 43.03 27.44
CA ALA A 543 -35.52 44.20 26.92
C ALA A 543 -34.62 45.14 26.10
N SER A 544 -33.36 45.32 26.53
CA SER A 544 -32.34 46.14 25.87
C SER A 544 -31.07 45.32 25.64
N PRO A 545 -31.02 44.49 24.59
CA PRO A 545 -29.87 43.63 24.32
C PRO A 545 -28.64 44.44 23.91
N GLN A 546 -27.47 43.97 24.35
CA GLN A 546 -26.18 44.50 23.90
C GLN A 546 -25.91 44.01 22.47
N ALA A 547 -25.28 44.86 21.65
CA ALA A 547 -24.82 44.44 20.33
C ALA A 547 -23.66 43.46 20.48
N GLY A 548 -23.74 42.31 19.82
CA GLY A 548 -22.70 41.27 19.90
C GLY A 548 -23.29 39.87 20.02
N THR A 549 -22.44 38.92 20.40
CA THR A 549 -22.80 37.50 20.40
C THR A 549 -23.35 37.06 21.75
N TYR A 550 -24.55 36.50 21.72
CA TYR A 550 -25.14 35.74 22.81
C TYR A 550 -24.90 34.25 22.56
N TYR A 551 -24.51 33.54 23.61
CA TYR A 551 -24.34 32.10 23.63
C TYR A 551 -25.51 31.47 24.35
N VAL A 552 -26.00 30.36 23.82
CA VAL A 552 -27.14 29.59 24.32
C VAL A 552 -26.65 28.17 24.56
N MET A 553 -27.02 27.59 25.69
CA MET A 553 -26.79 26.18 25.99
C MET A 553 -28.10 25.53 26.40
N LEU A 554 -28.42 24.39 25.79
CA LEU A 554 -29.44 23.47 26.29
C LEU A 554 -28.74 22.37 27.08
N ASN A 555 -29.14 22.18 28.33
CA ASN A 555 -28.62 21.11 29.19
C ASN A 555 -29.70 20.09 29.47
N GLY A 556 -29.49 18.83 29.08
CA GLY A 556 -30.45 17.76 29.33
C GLY A 556 -30.52 17.40 30.82
N TYR A 557 -31.48 17.94 31.57
CA TYR A 557 -31.78 17.49 32.92
C TYR A 557 -32.31 16.04 32.91
N ALA A 558 -33.06 15.70 31.86
CA ALA A 558 -33.37 14.35 31.41
C ALA A 558 -33.05 14.21 29.91
N ALA A 559 -33.09 12.98 29.38
CA ALA A 559 -32.99 12.79 27.93
C ALA A 559 -34.16 13.49 27.24
N PHE A 560 -33.87 14.31 26.22
CA PHE A 560 -34.86 15.10 25.49
C PHE A 560 -34.77 14.88 23.98
N SER A 561 -35.88 15.11 23.28
CA SER A 561 -35.95 14.95 21.83
C SER A 561 -37.05 15.80 21.21
N GLY A 562 -36.82 16.34 20.02
CA GLY A 562 -37.80 17.14 19.30
C GLY A 562 -37.91 18.60 19.77
N VAL A 563 -36.96 19.08 20.59
CA VAL A 563 -36.97 20.45 21.13
C VAL A 563 -36.61 21.44 20.03
N SER A 564 -37.24 22.62 20.03
CA SER A 564 -36.94 23.70 19.10
C SER A 564 -36.39 24.91 19.86
N VAL A 565 -35.23 25.43 19.45
CA VAL A 565 -34.59 26.62 20.04
C VAL A 565 -34.63 27.79 19.05
N GLN A 566 -34.93 28.99 19.52
CA GLN A 566 -35.10 30.19 18.69
C GLN A 566 -34.56 31.42 19.42
N ALA A 567 -34.04 32.38 18.66
CA ALA A 567 -33.82 33.75 19.13
C ALA A 567 -34.64 34.72 18.27
N SER A 568 -35.29 35.72 18.87
CA SER A 568 -36.05 36.75 18.16
C SER A 568 -35.88 38.12 18.80
N TRP A 569 -35.88 39.20 18.02
CA TRP A 569 -35.80 40.57 18.52
C TRP A 569 -36.47 41.55 17.55
N SER A 570 -36.87 42.70 18.08
CA SER A 570 -37.42 43.82 17.32
C SER A 570 -36.33 44.84 17.02
N THR A 571 -36.24 45.31 15.78
CA THR A 571 -35.44 46.48 15.43
C THR A 571 -36.36 47.70 15.43
N SER A 572 -36.01 48.73 16.19
CA SER A 572 -36.82 49.95 16.26
C SER A 572 -36.76 50.71 14.93
N SER A 573 -37.86 50.64 14.19
CA SER A 573 -38.38 51.57 13.17
C SER A 573 -37.41 52.35 12.27
N GLY A 574 -37.41 52.00 10.98
CA GLY A 574 -37.14 52.93 9.88
C GLY A 574 -35.96 52.58 8.97
N GLY A 575 -36.24 51.87 7.87
CA GLY A 575 -35.45 51.93 6.63
C GLY A 575 -34.03 51.34 6.66
N GLY A 576 -33.92 50.12 6.16
CA GLY A 576 -32.76 49.65 5.39
C GLY A 576 -31.42 49.51 6.13
N GLY A 577 -31.11 48.30 6.59
CA GLY A 577 -29.72 47.93 6.91
C GLY A 577 -29.58 46.68 7.76
N GLY A 578 -29.27 45.54 7.11
CA GLY A 578 -28.61 44.39 7.73
C GLY A 578 -29.52 43.27 8.23
N GLY A 579 -29.69 42.23 7.41
CA GLY A 579 -30.36 40.98 7.82
C GLY A 579 -30.88 40.08 6.70
N ASN A 580 -30.65 40.45 5.44
CA ASN A 580 -31.32 39.85 4.28
C ASN A 580 -30.33 39.06 3.41
N VAL A 581 -29.78 37.94 3.89
CA VAL A 581 -28.84 37.12 3.09
C VAL A 581 -29.60 35.99 2.39
N LEU A 582 -29.52 35.92 1.06
CA LEU A 582 -30.06 34.83 0.25
C LEU A 582 -29.11 33.64 0.26
N GLN A 583 -29.69 32.44 0.31
CA GLN A 583 -28.98 31.18 0.11
C GLN A 583 -29.27 30.63 -1.30
N ASN A 584 -28.31 29.91 -1.88
CA ASN A 584 -28.43 29.35 -3.23
C ASN A 584 -29.68 28.47 -3.38
N GLY A 585 -30.60 28.87 -4.26
CA GLY A 585 -31.83 28.13 -4.58
C GLY A 585 -32.95 28.28 -3.55
N VAL A 586 -32.75 29.01 -2.45
CA VAL A 586 -33.75 29.17 -1.39
C VAL A 586 -34.53 30.47 -1.59
N ALA A 587 -35.86 30.37 -1.62
CA ALA A 587 -36.74 31.53 -1.72
C ALA A 587 -36.91 32.21 -0.35
N ALA A 588 -36.58 33.50 -0.26
CA ALA A 588 -37.10 34.38 0.78
C ALA A 588 -38.57 34.69 0.44
N THR A 589 -39.52 34.39 1.32
CA THR A 589 -40.95 34.53 1.04
C THR A 589 -41.60 35.62 1.91
N GLY A 590 -42.82 36.04 1.55
CA GLY A 590 -43.58 37.00 2.35
C GLY A 590 -43.10 38.45 2.22
N LEU A 591 -42.33 38.78 1.19
CA LEU A 591 -41.83 40.14 0.97
C LEU A 591 -43.03 41.07 0.71
N SER A 592 -42.98 42.24 1.35
CA SER A 592 -43.95 43.31 1.16
C SER A 592 -43.26 44.66 1.27
N ALA A 593 -43.71 45.63 0.47
CA ALA A 593 -43.29 47.02 0.58
C ALA A 593 -44.38 47.94 0.03
N THR A 594 -44.48 49.14 0.59
CA THR A 594 -45.38 50.19 0.10
C THR A 594 -44.72 51.00 -1.01
N LYS A 595 -45.52 51.56 -1.93
CA LYS A 595 -45.04 52.33 -3.08
C LYS A 595 -43.89 53.30 -2.72
N GLY A 596 -42.78 53.16 -3.43
CA GLY A 596 -41.58 53.98 -3.26
C GLY A 596 -40.52 53.38 -2.33
N ASN A 597 -40.89 52.41 -1.48
CA ASN A 597 -39.97 51.72 -0.56
C ASN A 597 -39.37 50.46 -1.19
N SER A 598 -38.32 49.93 -0.56
CA SER A 598 -37.62 48.73 -1.01
C SER A 598 -37.16 47.86 0.14
N VAL A 599 -37.07 46.56 -0.12
CA VAL A 599 -36.31 45.60 0.70
C VAL A 599 -35.03 45.21 -0.04
N ALA A 600 -33.93 45.08 0.69
CA ALA A 600 -32.61 44.83 0.11
C ALA A 600 -32.03 43.52 0.64
N TYR A 601 -31.52 42.66 -0.22
CA TYR A 601 -30.88 41.39 0.11
C TYR A 601 -29.43 41.32 -0.38
N THR A 602 -28.66 40.36 0.11
CA THR A 602 -27.30 40.06 -0.35
C THR A 602 -27.14 38.57 -0.59
N MET A 603 -26.32 38.16 -1.56
CA MET A 603 -25.96 36.76 -1.80
C MET A 603 -24.46 36.67 -2.03
N VAL A 604 -23.77 35.79 -1.28
CA VAL A 604 -22.36 35.48 -1.54
C VAL A 604 -22.30 34.41 -2.61
N VAL A 605 -21.57 34.70 -3.70
CA VAL A 605 -21.37 33.79 -4.82
C VAL A 605 -19.91 33.33 -4.81
N PRO A 606 -19.64 32.01 -4.76
CA PRO A 606 -18.28 31.48 -4.70
C PRO A 606 -17.56 31.61 -6.05
N ALA A 607 -16.23 31.46 -6.02
CA ALA A 607 -15.43 31.37 -7.24
C ALA A 607 -15.77 30.08 -8.01
N GLY A 608 -15.91 30.20 -9.34
CA GLY A 608 -16.29 29.09 -10.22
C GLY A 608 -17.79 28.99 -10.52
N ALA A 609 -18.64 29.71 -9.79
CA ALA A 609 -20.09 29.66 -9.99
C ALA A 609 -20.50 30.12 -11.39
N THR A 610 -21.46 29.41 -11.98
CA THR A 610 -22.06 29.70 -13.30
C THR A 610 -23.58 29.82 -13.20
N ASN A 611 -24.24 30.32 -14.26
CA ASN A 611 -25.71 30.40 -14.34
C ASN A 611 -26.38 31.16 -13.18
N LEU A 612 -25.75 32.23 -12.67
CA LEU A 612 -26.31 33.03 -11.57
C LEU A 612 -27.59 33.76 -12.02
N SER A 613 -28.68 33.57 -11.30
CA SER A 613 -29.96 34.23 -11.52
C SER A 613 -30.61 34.70 -10.21
N PHE A 614 -31.34 35.81 -10.27
CA PHE A 614 -32.21 36.28 -9.20
C PHE A 614 -33.62 36.39 -9.74
N LYS A 615 -34.58 35.80 -9.04
CA LYS A 615 -35.97 35.72 -9.46
C LYS A 615 -36.88 36.19 -8.35
N ILE A 616 -37.82 37.06 -8.70
CA ILE A 616 -39.01 37.29 -7.87
C ILE A 616 -40.22 36.60 -8.48
N ALA A 617 -41.10 36.11 -7.61
CA ALA A 617 -42.37 35.52 -7.98
C ALA A 617 -43.37 35.67 -6.84
N GLY A 618 -44.65 35.98 -7.09
CA GLY A 618 -45.67 35.98 -6.04
C GLY A 618 -46.68 37.12 -6.12
N SER A 619 -47.56 37.21 -5.12
CA SER A 619 -48.90 37.80 -5.23
C SER A 619 -48.98 39.34 -5.17
N THR A 620 -49.99 39.88 -5.87
CA THR A 620 -50.53 41.25 -5.86
C THR A 620 -49.54 42.41 -5.62
N GLY A 621 -49.26 43.17 -6.68
CA GLY A 621 -48.59 44.45 -6.60
C GLY A 621 -47.82 44.77 -7.89
N ASP A 622 -46.76 45.57 -7.73
CA ASP A 622 -45.76 45.78 -8.77
C ASP A 622 -44.38 45.95 -8.10
N ALA A 623 -43.69 44.82 -7.94
CA ALA A 623 -42.33 44.73 -7.40
C ALA A 623 -41.27 44.73 -8.52
N ASP A 624 -40.37 45.70 -8.48
CA ASP A 624 -39.21 45.80 -9.38
C ASP A 624 -37.95 45.18 -8.76
N LEU A 625 -37.23 44.35 -9.51
CA LEU A 625 -35.97 43.72 -9.13
C LEU A 625 -34.75 44.49 -9.68
N TYR A 626 -33.80 44.79 -8.79
CA TYR A 626 -32.50 45.36 -9.13
C TYR A 626 -31.39 44.53 -8.51
N VAL A 627 -30.33 44.25 -9.25
CA VAL A 627 -29.16 43.49 -8.77
C VAL A 627 -27.87 44.21 -9.12
N LYS A 628 -26.89 44.21 -8.22
CA LYS A 628 -25.55 44.77 -8.44
C LYS A 628 -24.45 44.02 -7.67
N PHE A 629 -23.32 43.78 -8.30
CA PHE A 629 -22.12 43.20 -7.68
C PHE A 629 -21.34 44.25 -6.88
N GLY A 630 -20.86 43.86 -5.69
CA GLY A 630 -19.92 44.63 -4.87
C GLY A 630 -20.49 45.88 -4.17
N SER A 631 -21.72 46.30 -4.49
CA SER A 631 -22.40 47.43 -3.83
C SER A 631 -23.92 47.38 -4.01
N ALA A 632 -24.66 48.08 -3.15
CA ALA A 632 -26.11 48.16 -3.24
C ALA A 632 -26.58 48.83 -4.55
N PRO A 633 -27.56 48.25 -5.28
CA PRO A 633 -28.12 48.90 -6.46
C PRO A 633 -28.97 50.12 -6.09
N THR A 634 -29.05 51.09 -6.99
CA THR A 634 -29.99 52.20 -6.96
C THR A 634 -30.92 52.14 -8.17
N THR A 635 -31.91 53.02 -8.23
CA THR A 635 -32.81 53.13 -9.41
C THR A 635 -32.10 53.62 -10.67
N SER A 636 -30.86 54.10 -10.57
CA SER A 636 -30.04 54.61 -11.68
C SER A 636 -28.70 53.87 -11.84
N SER A 637 -28.35 52.97 -10.92
CA SER A 637 -27.10 52.20 -10.94
C SER A 637 -27.36 50.76 -10.52
N TYR A 638 -27.35 49.85 -11.49
CA TYR A 638 -27.59 48.42 -11.33
C TYR A 638 -26.87 47.66 -12.44
N ASP A 639 -26.60 46.37 -12.21
CA ASP A 639 -26.02 45.48 -13.21
C ASP A 639 -27.11 44.70 -13.96
N CYS A 640 -28.25 44.47 -13.30
CA CYS A 640 -29.42 43.87 -13.94
C CYS A 640 -30.74 44.47 -13.43
N ARG A 641 -31.66 44.70 -14.38
CA ARG A 641 -33.08 45.02 -14.19
C ARG A 641 -33.89 44.43 -15.37
N PRO A 642 -34.98 43.66 -15.16
CA PRO A 642 -35.69 42.99 -16.25
C PRO A 642 -36.70 43.85 -17.05
N TYR A 643 -37.09 45.03 -16.54
CA TYR A 643 -38.06 45.95 -17.18
C TYR A 643 -39.43 45.31 -17.48
N LEU A 644 -39.91 44.42 -16.61
CA LEU A 644 -41.23 43.83 -16.76
C LEU A 644 -42.25 44.60 -15.90
N VAL A 645 -43.54 44.34 -16.12
CA VAL A 645 -44.62 44.91 -15.30
C VAL A 645 -45.20 43.77 -14.49
N GLY A 646 -45.29 43.95 -13.16
CA GLY A 646 -45.82 42.96 -12.22
C GLY A 646 -44.77 42.11 -11.52
N ASP A 647 -45.21 41.19 -10.67
CA ASP A 647 -44.40 40.59 -9.60
C ASP A 647 -43.57 39.34 -10.01
N ASN A 648 -43.40 39.11 -11.31
CA ASN A 648 -42.63 38.00 -11.88
C ASN A 648 -41.48 38.53 -12.73
N GLU A 649 -40.34 38.78 -12.08
CA GLU A 649 -39.15 39.29 -12.75
C GLU A 649 -37.95 38.36 -12.54
N THR A 650 -37.06 38.27 -13.53
CA THR A 650 -35.86 37.44 -13.45
C THR A 650 -34.65 38.15 -14.05
N CYS A 651 -33.57 38.18 -13.28
CA CYS A 651 -32.28 38.75 -13.62
C CYS A 651 -31.24 37.64 -13.79
N ASN A 652 -30.79 37.40 -15.01
CA ASN A 652 -29.70 36.46 -15.31
C ASN A 652 -28.38 37.23 -15.44
N ILE A 653 -27.36 36.82 -14.69
CA ILE A 653 -26.04 37.46 -14.67
C ILE A 653 -25.11 36.73 -15.64
N SER A 654 -24.72 37.40 -16.72
CA SER A 654 -23.91 36.82 -17.80
C SER A 654 -22.41 36.74 -17.49
N ASN A 655 -21.90 37.63 -16.63
CA ASN A 655 -20.51 37.62 -16.16
C ASN A 655 -20.49 37.42 -14.64
N VAL A 656 -20.50 36.16 -14.21
CA VAL A 656 -20.54 35.81 -12.78
C VAL A 656 -19.17 36.09 -12.14
N GLN A 657 -19.18 36.87 -11.06
CA GLN A 657 -18.00 37.25 -10.30
C GLN A 657 -18.10 36.66 -8.89
N ALA A 658 -16.98 36.14 -8.39
CA ALA A 658 -16.91 35.69 -7.00
C ALA A 658 -17.01 36.89 -6.06
N GLY A 659 -17.92 36.85 -5.09
CA GLY A 659 -18.14 37.92 -4.13
C GLY A 659 -19.61 38.18 -3.83
N THR A 660 -19.91 39.35 -3.27
CA THR A 660 -21.26 39.68 -2.80
C THR A 660 -22.07 40.39 -3.87
N TYR A 661 -23.22 39.81 -4.22
CA TYR A 661 -24.27 40.47 -4.98
C TYR A 661 -25.29 41.09 -4.03
N TYR A 662 -25.69 42.32 -4.32
CA TYR A 662 -26.73 43.05 -3.62
C TYR A 662 -27.98 43.09 -4.48
N VAL A 663 -29.12 42.82 -3.88
CA VAL A 663 -30.42 42.73 -4.51
C VAL A 663 -31.34 43.75 -3.86
N MET A 664 -32.10 44.51 -4.63
CA MET A 664 -33.14 45.40 -4.14
C MET A 664 -34.44 45.04 -4.83
N VAL A 665 -35.48 44.78 -4.04
CA VAL A 665 -36.86 44.62 -4.52
C VAL A 665 -37.61 45.88 -4.11
N ARG A 666 -38.06 46.67 -5.09
CA ARG A 666 -38.65 48.00 -4.87
C ARG A 666 -40.12 48.00 -5.29
N ALA A 667 -40.97 48.62 -4.48
CA ALA A 667 -42.39 48.77 -4.80
C ALA A 667 -42.62 49.91 -5.78
N TYR A 668 -42.88 49.59 -7.05
CA TYR A 668 -43.42 50.56 -8.03
C TYR A 668 -44.90 50.84 -7.72
N ALA A 669 -45.62 49.80 -7.32
CA ALA A 669 -46.87 49.85 -6.55
C ALA A 669 -46.71 49.00 -5.28
N THR A 670 -47.56 49.24 -4.27
CA THR A 670 -47.53 48.45 -3.03
C THR A 670 -47.71 46.96 -3.36
N TYR A 671 -46.81 46.11 -2.87
CA TYR A 671 -46.85 44.66 -3.08
C TYR A 671 -46.80 43.89 -1.76
N SER A 672 -47.32 42.65 -1.77
CA SER A 672 -47.29 41.77 -0.60
C SER A 672 -47.35 40.29 -0.96
N GLY A 673 -46.49 39.48 -0.33
CA GLY A 673 -46.44 38.03 -0.58
C GLY A 673 -45.55 37.65 -1.76
N VAL A 674 -44.62 38.54 -2.14
CA VAL A 674 -43.59 38.25 -3.13
C VAL A 674 -42.54 37.32 -2.51
N SER A 675 -42.00 36.42 -3.32
CA SER A 675 -40.82 35.62 -3.00
C SER A 675 -39.63 36.06 -3.83
N LEU A 676 -38.43 35.99 -3.27
CA LEU A 676 -37.14 36.30 -3.92
C LEU A 676 -36.20 35.11 -3.77
N THR A 677 -35.70 34.58 -4.88
CA THR A 677 -34.74 33.48 -4.93
C THR A 677 -33.48 33.90 -5.69
N GLY A 678 -32.31 33.72 -5.11
CA GLY A 678 -31.03 33.77 -5.81
C GLY A 678 -30.53 32.35 -6.05
N SER A 679 -30.11 32.02 -7.27
CA SER A 679 -29.60 30.69 -7.62
C SER A 679 -28.38 30.75 -8.53
N TYR A 680 -27.43 29.84 -8.34
CA TYR A 680 -26.27 29.62 -9.22
C TYR A 680 -25.92 28.13 -9.25
N THR A 681 -25.23 27.70 -10.31
CA THR A 681 -24.58 26.38 -10.38
C THR A 681 -23.19 26.52 -9.75
N PRO A 682 -22.88 25.78 -8.66
CA PRO A 682 -21.59 25.87 -7.97
C PRO A 682 -20.37 25.63 -8.86
#